data_AF-A0A812GJ49-F1
#
_entry.id   AF-A0A812GJ49-F1
#
_cell.length_a   1.000
_cell.length_b   1.000
_cell.length_c   1.000
_cell.angle_alpha   90.00
_cell.angle_beta   90.00
_cell.angle_gamma   90.00
#
_symmetry.space_group_name_H-M   'P 1'
#
loop_
_entity.id
_entity.type
_entity.pdbx_description
1 polymer ?
#
loop_
_entity_poly.entity_id
_entity_poly.type
_entity_poly.pdbx_seq_one_letter_code
_entity_poly.pdbx_strand_id
1 'polypeptide(L)'
;MEDALVAAEEEAVGEDALQDDGTHKPDSKDDRLIKVKGLDKQQLCIDLLMVGCVQSYVDFFYITHRKAAPKEGANEDEVKDVVIPEETLIFLKETLEQAESARRLRSYLQCYESYNSLAEFFETVPDLKSAMYFYQRCADVAAEVEAWESIAKANLNLGSCEEQGGNWQSAMQYHEKALEIASSADSLPLQIKAASRLSTVCQVLAEQCEKDGRDAEASSLFERCLSSAQRSKDATLEGTACHKLGLSKQKTGNYEQAVELQRQYLEICRIHDDRVGESAARAALAQAYEATGDTQEAIKQLENLLSVASEAGELKAQAGACLNLGILYNSRGNHEKSVELLEQHFDLARFGKQDCWHSQHIAPDTLDTLTDVITKALGQQCRSEMQGLMKNLVEECAKIEGHSERDCISDLFTWLTGQSSTTHFAAQLAKPPQEAMLWAGFYDGDPRGLTHKALQNFSSMVDTSIVHPSTILGQVVQKNNDLHGCRGDPGALRRCFKDIQAGNPFWDRGPVLNFWVGASQAFVRGMASQKQASVVAVVNKELDPNEEWSLKESVFWSAELQTLGAEISTTRVSDFRPQILLVDMRGTCTELAETVTKMLEKQDDPRARNALLLREKPLICIDCVKGQCDLDQALAARVRSCLQDGWVSSLRNWLDPSECPRFPYSLGKREWQHYAQRGQWSDDAERDLSFH
;
A
#
# COMPACT_ATOMS: atom_id res chain seq x y z
N MET A 1 -34.97 28.14 24.18
CA MET A 1 -36.25 27.42 24.00
C MET A 1 -37.42 28.39 24.08
N GLU A 2 -37.47 29.27 25.09
CA GLU A 2 -38.53 30.31 25.17
C GLU A 2 -38.36 31.42 24.11
N ASP A 3 -37.15 31.86 23.79
CA ASP A 3 -36.93 32.94 22.80
C ASP A 3 -37.30 32.58 21.35
N ALA A 4 -37.30 31.28 21.01
CA ALA A 4 -37.68 30.79 19.68
C ALA A 4 -39.20 30.70 19.48
N LEU A 5 -39.95 30.56 20.57
CA LEU A 5 -41.42 30.55 20.55
C LEU A 5 -41.99 31.96 20.36
N VAL A 6 -41.31 32.99 20.89
CA VAL A 6 -41.75 34.39 20.80
C VAL A 6 -41.58 34.95 19.38
N ALA A 7 -40.52 34.58 18.66
CA ALA A 7 -40.28 35.07 17.30
C ALA A 7 -41.29 34.54 16.26
N ALA A 8 -41.91 33.38 16.49
CA ALA A 8 -42.87 32.77 15.57
C ALA A 8 -44.28 33.39 15.65
N GLU A 9 -44.61 34.10 16.73
CA GLU A 9 -45.92 34.76 16.88
C GLU A 9 -45.98 36.15 16.23
N GLU A 10 -44.84 36.83 16.01
CA GLU A 10 -44.83 38.21 15.48
C GLU A 10 -44.94 38.31 13.95
N GLU A 11 -44.55 37.30 13.16
CA GLU A 11 -44.60 37.35 11.69
C GLU A 11 -45.98 37.03 11.07
N ALA A 12 -46.97 36.60 11.86
CA ALA A 12 -48.28 36.17 11.35
C ALA A 12 -49.30 37.29 11.11
N VAL A 13 -48.95 38.56 11.36
CA VAL A 13 -49.89 39.71 11.21
C VAL A 13 -49.31 40.77 10.27
N GLY A 14 -49.52 40.59 8.97
CA GLY A 14 -49.17 41.56 7.94
C GLY A 14 -49.98 41.35 6.67
N GLU A 15 -51.27 41.68 6.70
CA GLU A 15 -52.08 41.88 5.48
C GLU A 15 -51.64 43.16 4.77
N ASP A 16 -51.44 43.12 3.45
CA ASP A 16 -51.63 44.33 2.64
C ASP A 16 -52.02 44.04 1.18
N ALA A 17 -52.78 45.00 0.66
CA ALA A 17 -53.76 44.88 -0.40
C ALA A 17 -53.21 44.84 -1.84
N LEU A 18 -53.92 44.09 -2.70
CA LEU A 18 -53.82 44.16 -4.16
C LEU A 18 -54.44 45.47 -4.67
N GLN A 19 -53.64 46.28 -5.37
CA GLN A 19 -54.15 47.30 -6.30
C GLN A 19 -53.68 46.98 -7.73
N ASP A 20 -54.69 46.85 -8.57
CA ASP A 20 -54.69 46.68 -10.01
C ASP A 20 -54.51 48.06 -10.68
N ASP A 21 -53.58 48.18 -11.63
CA ASP A 21 -53.74 49.15 -12.72
C ASP A 21 -52.99 48.67 -13.96
N GLY A 22 -53.70 48.63 -15.09
CA GLY A 22 -53.23 48.06 -16.34
C GLY A 22 -52.52 49.05 -17.26
N THR A 23 -51.76 48.53 -18.22
CA THR A 23 -51.77 49.00 -19.62
C THR A 23 -51.07 48.01 -20.55
N HIS A 24 -51.73 47.71 -21.67
CA HIS A 24 -51.34 46.78 -22.72
C HIS A 24 -50.11 47.23 -23.55
N LYS A 25 -49.28 46.25 -23.97
CA LYS A 25 -49.03 45.96 -25.40
C LYS A 25 -48.36 44.58 -25.60
N PRO A 26 -48.75 43.81 -26.64
CA PRO A 26 -48.18 42.50 -26.92
C PRO A 26 -47.04 42.62 -27.95
N ASP A 27 -45.94 41.90 -27.77
CA ASP A 27 -45.24 41.26 -28.90
C ASP A 27 -44.09 40.35 -28.47
N SER A 28 -43.92 39.34 -29.33
CA SER A 28 -42.79 38.41 -29.48
C SER A 28 -42.65 37.25 -28.50
N LYS A 29 -42.84 36.07 -29.10
CA LYS A 29 -42.34 34.75 -28.70
C LYS A 29 -40.93 34.85 -28.11
N ASP A 30 -40.75 34.39 -26.88
CA ASP A 30 -39.68 33.45 -26.56
C ASP A 30 -39.94 32.78 -25.21
N ASP A 31 -39.56 31.51 -25.17
CA ASP A 31 -39.40 30.65 -24.00
C ASP A 31 -40.58 30.42 -23.06
N ARG A 32 -41.26 29.30 -23.31
CA ARG A 32 -41.72 28.39 -22.26
C ARG A 32 -40.50 27.83 -21.50
N LEU A 33 -39.78 28.68 -20.78
CA LEU A 33 -39.02 28.26 -19.61
C LEU A 33 -39.99 28.39 -18.44
N ILE A 34 -40.70 27.30 -18.15
CA ILE A 34 -41.26 27.09 -16.82
C ILE A 34 -40.06 27.14 -15.88
N LYS A 35 -39.81 28.31 -15.29
CA LYS A 35 -38.98 28.41 -14.08
C LYS A 35 -39.71 27.59 -13.04
N VAL A 36 -39.30 26.34 -12.86
CA VAL A 36 -39.64 25.56 -11.66
C VAL A 36 -39.11 26.40 -10.51
N LYS A 37 -40.04 27.02 -9.77
CA LYS A 37 -39.74 27.80 -8.56
C LYS A 37 -39.05 26.86 -7.57
N GLY A 38 -37.94 27.32 -7.01
CA GLY A 38 -37.21 26.62 -5.96
C GLY A 38 -38.13 26.29 -4.78
N LEU A 39 -37.80 25.21 -4.08
CA LEU A 39 -38.53 24.80 -2.89
C LEU A 39 -38.54 25.91 -1.82
N ASP A 40 -39.72 26.24 -1.32
CA ASP A 40 -39.88 27.19 -0.22
C ASP A 40 -39.73 26.49 1.13
N LYS A 41 -38.71 26.88 1.91
CA LYS A 41 -38.46 26.37 3.27
C LYS A 41 -39.68 26.58 4.17
N GLN A 42 -40.38 27.70 4.03
CA GLN A 42 -41.57 28.00 4.83
C GLN A 42 -42.71 27.03 4.52
N GLN A 43 -42.88 26.68 3.24
CA GLN A 43 -43.88 25.69 2.83
C GLN A 43 -43.60 24.31 3.40
N LEU A 44 -42.33 23.85 3.40
CA LEU A 44 -41.95 22.57 4.01
C LEU A 44 -42.19 22.53 5.53
N CYS A 45 -41.92 23.63 6.22
CA CYS A 45 -42.26 23.80 7.63
C CYS A 45 -43.77 23.69 7.90
N ILE A 46 -44.58 24.38 7.09
CA ILE A 46 -46.05 24.31 7.17
C ILE A 46 -46.53 22.88 6.93
N ASP A 47 -45.98 22.18 5.92
CA ASP A 47 -46.35 20.81 5.62
C ASP A 47 -46.10 19.87 6.82
N LEU A 48 -44.95 19.98 7.49
CA LEU A 48 -44.62 19.19 8.68
C LEU A 48 -45.65 19.41 9.80
N LEU A 49 -46.03 20.67 10.03
CA LEU A 49 -47.05 21.02 11.03
C LEU A 49 -48.45 20.50 10.63
N MET A 50 -48.80 20.54 9.34
CA MET A 50 -50.09 20.04 8.83
C MET A 50 -50.22 18.52 8.92
N VAL A 51 -49.13 17.77 8.73
CA VAL A 51 -49.06 16.31 9.01
C VAL A 51 -49.09 16.03 10.53
N GLY A 52 -48.90 17.08 11.33
CA GLY A 52 -48.89 17.06 12.78
C GLY A 52 -47.54 16.72 13.38
N CYS A 53 -46.46 16.62 12.60
CA CYS A 53 -45.12 16.25 13.06
C CYS A 53 -44.38 17.44 13.68
N VAL A 54 -44.73 17.76 14.94
CA VAL A 54 -44.21 18.92 15.66
C VAL A 54 -42.73 18.77 15.99
N GLN A 55 -42.26 17.56 16.33
CA GLN A 55 -40.85 17.35 16.67
C GLN A 55 -39.98 17.41 15.42
N SER A 56 -40.44 16.83 14.31
CA SER A 56 -39.82 16.95 12.99
C SER A 56 -39.75 18.41 12.54
N TYR A 57 -40.79 19.22 12.79
CA TYR A 57 -40.74 20.66 12.53
C TYR A 57 -39.63 21.35 13.32
N VAL A 58 -39.51 21.08 14.63
CA VAL A 58 -38.45 21.68 15.46
C VAL A 58 -37.06 21.28 14.97
N ASP A 59 -36.85 19.99 14.66
CA ASP A 59 -35.58 19.48 14.15
C ASP A 59 -35.25 20.08 12.77
N PHE A 60 -36.23 20.16 11.87
CA PHE A 60 -36.10 20.76 10.55
C PHE A 60 -35.78 22.26 10.65
N PHE A 61 -36.50 22.99 11.50
CA PHE A 61 -36.31 24.42 11.71
C PHE A 61 -34.91 24.71 12.27
N TYR A 62 -34.47 23.96 13.29
CA TYR A 62 -33.15 24.11 13.89
C TYR A 62 -32.03 23.98 12.86
N ILE A 63 -32.11 22.98 11.98
CA ILE A 63 -31.09 22.74 10.95
C ILE A 63 -31.12 23.82 9.86
N THR A 64 -32.31 24.20 9.40
CA THR A 64 -32.50 25.09 8.24
C THR A 64 -32.33 26.58 8.54
N HIS A 65 -32.47 26.98 9.80
CA HIS A 65 -32.37 28.36 10.30
C HIS A 65 -31.19 28.57 11.26
N ARG A 66 -30.25 27.61 11.30
CA ARG A 66 -29.00 27.79 12.04
C ARG A 66 -28.17 28.87 11.35
N LYS A 67 -27.71 29.86 12.12
CA LYS A 67 -26.69 30.81 11.65
C LYS A 67 -25.38 30.08 11.35
N ALA A 68 -24.72 30.43 10.24
CA ALA A 68 -23.40 29.91 9.93
C ALA A 68 -22.38 30.29 11.03
N ALA A 69 -21.25 29.58 11.13
CA ALA A 69 -20.20 30.04 12.03
C ALA A 69 -19.68 31.41 11.54
N PRO A 70 -19.54 32.42 12.41
CA PRO A 70 -18.95 33.69 12.01
C PRO A 70 -17.52 33.46 11.50
N LYS A 71 -17.19 34.03 10.33
CA LYS A 71 -15.78 34.11 9.91
C LYS A 71 -15.07 35.08 10.85
N GLU A 72 -13.84 34.77 11.26
CA GLU A 72 -13.05 35.63 12.16
C GLU A 72 -13.08 37.09 11.68
N GLY A 73 -13.64 37.98 12.50
CA GLY A 73 -13.78 39.41 12.21
C GLY A 73 -15.12 39.90 11.65
N ALA A 74 -16.13 39.05 11.48
CA ALA A 74 -17.47 39.45 11.04
C ALA A 74 -18.39 39.84 12.21
N ASN A 75 -19.16 40.93 12.05
CA ASN A 75 -20.21 41.32 13.00
C ASN A 75 -21.31 40.23 13.08
N GLU A 76 -21.83 39.96 14.28
CA GLU A 76 -22.86 38.93 14.52
C GLU A 76 -24.16 39.13 13.72
N ASP A 77 -24.42 40.36 13.25
CA ASP A 77 -25.59 40.74 12.46
C ASP A 77 -25.46 40.44 10.94
N GLU A 78 -24.27 40.10 10.43
CA GLU A 78 -24.04 39.79 8.99
C GLU A 78 -23.95 38.29 8.68
N VAL A 79 -24.16 37.43 9.68
CA VAL A 79 -24.04 35.98 9.53
C VAL A 79 -25.29 35.42 8.85
N LYS A 80 -25.17 35.07 7.56
CA LYS A 80 -26.23 34.42 6.78
C LYS A 80 -26.53 33.00 7.29
N ASP A 81 -27.77 32.58 7.12
CA ASP A 81 -28.20 31.21 7.40
C ASP A 81 -27.40 30.19 6.58
N VAL A 82 -27.26 28.98 7.14
CA VAL A 82 -26.69 27.85 6.41
C VAL A 82 -27.54 27.58 5.15
N VAL A 83 -26.89 27.65 3.99
CA VAL A 83 -27.53 27.35 2.70
C VAL A 83 -27.49 25.85 2.48
N ILE A 84 -28.65 25.21 2.61
CA ILE A 84 -28.83 23.77 2.40
C ILE A 84 -29.42 23.57 0.99
N PRO A 85 -28.85 22.67 0.15
CA PRO A 85 -29.38 22.37 -1.17
C PRO A 85 -30.84 21.92 -1.15
N GLU A 86 -31.61 22.24 -2.18
CA GLU A 86 -33.04 21.91 -2.25
C GLU A 86 -33.32 20.40 -2.16
N GLU A 87 -32.48 19.58 -2.80
CA GLU A 87 -32.56 18.11 -2.74
C GLU A 87 -32.38 17.59 -1.30
N THR A 88 -31.52 18.25 -0.52
CA THR A 88 -31.30 17.93 0.89
C THR A 88 -32.48 18.33 1.77
N LEU A 89 -33.20 19.41 1.44
CA LEU A 89 -34.39 19.83 2.19
C LEU A 89 -35.53 18.81 2.07
N ILE A 90 -35.73 18.22 0.89
CA ILE A 90 -36.73 17.17 0.68
C ILE A 90 -36.35 15.92 1.49
N PHE A 91 -35.12 15.44 1.32
CA PHE A 91 -34.61 14.29 2.06
C PHE A 91 -34.72 14.47 3.58
N LEU A 92 -34.37 15.66 4.08
CA LEU A 92 -34.44 16.00 5.49
C LEU A 92 -35.89 15.94 5.99
N LYS A 93 -36.83 16.56 5.27
CA LYS A 93 -38.26 16.53 5.63
C LYS A 93 -38.79 15.09 5.67
N GLU A 94 -38.62 14.33 4.60
CA GLU A 94 -39.15 12.96 4.49
C GLU A 94 -38.59 12.04 5.58
N THR A 95 -37.29 12.12 5.85
CA THR A 95 -36.64 11.27 6.87
C THR A 95 -37.07 11.68 8.28
N LEU A 96 -37.28 12.96 8.55
CA LEU A 96 -37.82 13.42 9.83
C LEU A 96 -39.28 13.01 10.04
N GLU A 97 -40.11 13.03 8.99
CA GLU A 97 -41.49 12.51 9.06
C GLU A 97 -41.50 11.02 9.38
N GLN A 98 -40.60 10.24 8.78
CA GLN A 98 -40.41 8.82 9.09
C GLN A 98 -39.97 8.62 10.54
N ALA A 99 -39.01 9.42 11.03
CA ALA A 99 -38.52 9.33 12.40
C ALA A 99 -39.63 9.58 13.43
N GLU A 100 -40.43 10.64 13.26
CA GLU A 100 -41.51 10.96 14.20
C GLU A 100 -42.68 9.97 14.08
N SER A 101 -42.99 9.50 12.87
CA SER A 101 -44.00 8.45 12.66
C SER A 101 -43.58 7.14 13.36
N ALA A 102 -42.32 6.73 13.22
CA ALA A 102 -41.77 5.56 13.91
C ALA A 102 -41.82 5.72 15.44
N ARG A 103 -41.50 6.92 15.95
CA ARG A 103 -41.59 7.23 17.39
C ARG A 103 -43.02 7.12 17.92
N ARG A 104 -44.02 7.62 17.17
CA ARG A 104 -45.45 7.49 17.51
C ARG A 104 -45.92 6.03 17.55
N LEU A 105 -45.39 5.22 16.64
CA LEU A 105 -45.63 3.77 16.60
C LEU A 105 -44.84 3.00 17.67
N ARG A 106 -44.07 3.69 18.53
CA ARG A 106 -43.16 3.11 19.54
C ARG A 106 -42.11 2.17 18.95
N SER A 107 -41.78 2.38 17.68
CA SER A 107 -40.71 1.67 16.97
C SER A 107 -39.40 2.44 17.19
N TYR A 108 -38.74 2.19 18.33
CA TYR A 108 -37.51 2.91 18.68
C TYR A 108 -36.41 2.68 17.63
N LEU A 109 -36.29 1.47 17.11
CA LEU A 109 -35.20 1.09 16.19
C LEU A 109 -35.32 1.86 14.87
N GLN A 110 -36.51 1.95 14.29
CA GLN A 110 -36.74 2.72 13.07
C GLN A 110 -36.53 4.22 13.30
N CYS A 111 -36.97 4.74 14.45
CA CYS A 111 -36.73 6.15 14.79
C CYS A 111 -35.23 6.45 14.91
N TYR A 112 -34.48 5.56 15.57
CA TYR A 112 -33.03 5.63 15.68
C TYR A 112 -32.36 5.55 14.30
N GLU A 113 -32.76 4.62 13.45
CA GLU A 113 -32.20 4.45 12.10
C GLU A 113 -32.46 5.69 11.20
N SER A 114 -33.65 6.29 11.29
CA SER A 114 -33.95 7.54 10.57
C SER A 114 -33.05 8.70 11.02
N TYR A 115 -32.89 8.90 12.33
CA TYR A 115 -31.98 9.93 12.84
C TYR A 115 -30.51 9.61 12.52
N ASN A 116 -30.09 8.35 12.58
CA ASN A 116 -28.75 7.92 12.23
C ASN A 116 -28.45 8.15 10.75
N SER A 117 -29.43 7.92 9.86
CA SER A 117 -29.31 8.19 8.42
C SER A 117 -29.11 9.68 8.14
N LEU A 118 -29.81 10.55 8.89
CA LEU A 118 -29.59 12.00 8.81
C LEU A 118 -28.20 12.38 9.31
N ALA A 119 -27.76 11.80 10.43
CA ALA A 119 -26.44 12.07 11.00
C ALA A 119 -25.32 11.68 10.01
N GLU A 120 -25.37 10.47 9.47
CA GLU A 120 -24.42 9.97 8.46
C GLU A 120 -24.41 10.85 7.21
N PHE A 121 -25.59 11.28 6.73
CA PHE A 121 -25.67 12.23 5.62
C PHE A 121 -24.92 13.53 5.93
N PHE A 122 -25.10 14.13 7.10
CA PHE A 122 -24.39 15.36 7.46
C PHE A 122 -22.89 15.16 7.71
N GLU A 123 -22.44 13.96 8.10
CA GLU A 123 -21.01 13.62 8.08
C GLU A 123 -20.46 13.61 6.65
N THR A 124 -21.22 13.13 5.66
CA THR A 124 -20.79 13.18 4.24
C THR A 124 -20.75 14.59 3.65
N VAL A 125 -21.56 15.53 4.18
CA VAL A 125 -21.64 16.94 3.74
C VAL A 125 -20.78 17.87 4.63
N PRO A 126 -19.67 17.33 5.18
CA PRO A 126 -18.93 17.80 6.36
C PRO A 126 -19.60 18.83 7.30
N ASP A 127 -20.89 18.69 7.61
CA ASP A 127 -21.58 19.55 8.59
C ASP A 127 -21.65 18.85 9.95
N LEU A 128 -20.51 18.85 10.65
CA LEU A 128 -20.34 18.17 11.92
C LEU A 128 -21.35 18.61 12.98
N LYS A 129 -21.74 19.90 13.00
CA LYS A 129 -22.72 20.41 13.98
C LYS A 129 -24.11 19.78 13.77
N SER A 130 -24.51 19.57 12.52
CA SER A 130 -25.78 18.92 12.19
C SER A 130 -25.71 17.42 12.43
N ALA A 131 -24.59 16.77 12.09
CA ALA A 131 -24.35 15.36 12.39
C ALA A 131 -24.43 15.08 13.89
N MET A 132 -23.73 15.88 14.71
CA MET A 132 -23.76 15.77 16.17
C MET A 132 -25.16 15.99 16.75
N TYR A 133 -25.93 16.93 16.20
CA TYR A 133 -27.32 17.14 16.62
C TYR A 133 -28.15 15.86 16.46
N PHE A 134 -28.04 15.21 15.30
CA PHE A 134 -28.78 13.97 15.04
C PHE A 134 -28.24 12.76 15.81
N TYR A 135 -26.93 12.63 16.03
CA TYR A 135 -26.41 11.60 16.93
C TYR A 135 -26.84 11.82 18.38
N GLN A 136 -26.99 13.07 18.83
CA GLN A 136 -27.57 13.35 20.14
C GLN A 136 -29.05 12.90 20.20
N ARG A 137 -29.84 13.16 19.15
CA ARG A 137 -31.21 12.63 19.04
C ARG A 137 -31.25 11.10 19.08
N CYS A 138 -30.32 10.43 18.40
CA CYS A 138 -30.17 8.97 18.48
C CYS A 138 -29.94 8.51 19.92
N ALA A 139 -29.06 9.19 20.67
CA ALA A 139 -28.81 8.89 22.08
C ALA A 139 -30.04 9.11 22.95
N ASP A 140 -30.78 10.21 22.74
CA ASP A 140 -31.98 10.56 23.51
C ASP A 140 -33.10 9.52 23.31
N VAL A 141 -33.40 9.16 22.07
CA VAL A 141 -34.43 8.16 21.75
C VAL A 141 -34.04 6.77 22.27
N ALA A 142 -32.76 6.42 22.20
CA ALA A 142 -32.27 5.17 22.77
C ALA A 142 -32.35 5.16 24.32
N ALA A 143 -32.14 6.31 24.96
CA ALA A 143 -32.25 6.46 26.41
C ALA A 143 -33.70 6.32 26.92
N GLU A 144 -34.69 6.76 26.16
CA GLU A 144 -36.12 6.61 26.51
C GLU A 144 -36.55 5.15 26.71
N VAL A 145 -35.88 4.22 26.03
CA VAL A 145 -36.14 2.77 26.09
C VAL A 145 -35.02 1.98 26.75
N GLU A 146 -34.05 2.66 27.37
CA GLU A 146 -32.86 2.05 27.99
C GLU A 146 -32.08 1.10 27.05
N ALA A 147 -32.03 1.44 25.76
CA ALA A 147 -31.29 0.67 24.75
C ALA A 147 -29.78 0.98 24.84
N TRP A 148 -29.12 0.45 25.87
CA TRP A 148 -27.72 0.75 26.23
C TRP A 148 -26.72 0.63 25.06
N GLU A 149 -26.85 -0.39 24.21
CA GLU A 149 -25.96 -0.53 23.04
C GLU A 149 -26.11 0.62 22.03
N SER A 150 -27.35 1.06 21.77
CA SER A 150 -27.63 2.18 20.87
C SER A 150 -27.16 3.51 21.47
N ILE A 151 -27.29 3.69 22.79
CA ILE A 151 -26.75 4.85 23.49
C ILE A 151 -25.21 4.88 23.36
N ALA A 152 -24.53 3.74 23.57
CA ALA A 152 -23.08 3.63 23.41
C ALA A 152 -22.64 3.94 21.97
N LYS A 153 -23.34 3.40 20.96
CA LYS A 153 -23.08 3.69 19.53
C LYS A 153 -23.23 5.18 19.21
N ALA A 154 -24.29 5.82 19.70
CA ALA A 154 -24.50 7.25 19.50
C ALA A 154 -23.39 8.10 20.14
N ASN A 155 -22.92 7.76 21.36
CA ASN A 155 -21.81 8.46 22.01
C ASN A 155 -20.47 8.23 21.29
N LEU A 156 -20.22 7.04 20.73
CA LEU A 156 -19.05 6.78 19.88
C LEU A 156 -19.03 7.67 18.64
N ASN A 157 -20.19 7.85 18.01
CA ASN A 157 -20.32 8.69 16.81
C ASN A 157 -20.15 10.17 17.17
N LEU A 158 -20.75 10.63 18.28
CA LEU A 158 -20.52 11.98 18.82
C LEU A 158 -19.03 12.26 19.08
N GLY A 159 -18.33 11.32 19.72
CA GLY A 159 -16.89 11.41 19.92
C GLY A 159 -16.10 11.46 18.61
N SER A 160 -16.53 10.70 17.60
CA SER A 160 -15.91 10.69 16.26
C SER A 160 -16.13 12.02 15.51
N CYS A 161 -17.30 12.66 15.63
CA CYS A 161 -17.52 13.99 15.08
C CYS A 161 -16.62 15.04 15.75
N GLU A 162 -16.43 14.96 17.07
CA GLU A 162 -15.56 15.90 17.82
C GLU A 162 -14.07 15.69 17.48
N GLU A 163 -13.64 14.45 17.22
CA GLU A 163 -12.31 14.15 16.64
C GLU A 163 -12.13 14.87 15.31
N GLN A 164 -13.11 14.79 14.40
CA GLN A 164 -13.06 15.45 13.10
C GLN A 164 -13.07 16.99 13.23
N GLY A 165 -13.76 17.51 14.25
CA GLY A 165 -13.79 18.93 14.58
C GLY A 165 -12.51 19.46 15.27
N GLY A 166 -11.61 18.58 15.70
CA GLY A 166 -10.40 18.94 16.45
C GLY A 166 -10.63 19.26 17.93
N ASN A 167 -11.84 18.99 18.45
CA ASN A 167 -12.21 19.24 19.85
C ASN A 167 -11.87 18.03 20.73
N TRP A 168 -10.58 17.76 20.88
CA TRP A 168 -10.08 16.54 21.53
C TRP A 168 -10.56 16.33 22.97
N GLN A 169 -10.78 17.40 23.74
CA GLN A 169 -11.30 17.29 25.12
C GLN A 169 -12.74 16.78 25.17
N SER A 170 -13.61 17.30 24.29
CA SER A 170 -15.00 16.84 24.18
C SER A 170 -15.05 15.40 23.65
N ALA A 171 -14.23 15.09 22.64
CA ALA A 171 -14.12 13.74 22.10
C ALA A 171 -13.75 12.71 23.18
N MET A 172 -12.79 13.05 24.05
CA MET A 172 -12.39 12.21 25.18
C MET A 172 -13.58 11.92 26.11
N GLN A 173 -14.35 12.94 26.49
CA GLN A 173 -15.52 12.78 27.36
C GLN A 173 -16.58 11.87 26.75
N TYR A 174 -16.85 12.02 25.44
CA TYR A 174 -17.81 11.17 24.74
C TYR A 174 -17.36 9.71 24.66
N HIS A 175 -16.07 9.46 24.41
CA HIS A 175 -15.54 8.08 24.38
C HIS A 175 -15.49 7.43 25.75
N GLU A 176 -15.21 8.19 26.82
CA GLU A 176 -15.31 7.69 28.20
C GLU A 176 -16.74 7.30 28.55
N LYS A 177 -17.69 8.18 28.23
CA LYS A 177 -19.12 7.91 28.42
C LYS A 177 -19.57 6.71 27.58
N ALA A 178 -19.12 6.61 26.34
CA ALA A 178 -19.42 5.46 25.49
C ALA A 178 -18.87 4.15 26.06
N LEU A 179 -17.65 4.16 26.62
CA LEU A 179 -17.04 2.99 27.25
C LEU A 179 -17.81 2.56 28.50
N GLU A 180 -18.19 3.50 29.38
CA GLU A 180 -18.98 3.25 30.59
C GLU A 180 -20.36 2.64 30.25
N ILE A 181 -21.02 3.19 29.23
CA ILE A 181 -22.32 2.70 28.77
C ILE A 181 -22.18 1.33 28.10
N ALA A 182 -21.13 1.11 27.30
CA ALA A 182 -20.85 -0.18 26.69
C ALA A 182 -20.49 -1.27 27.73
N SER A 183 -19.87 -0.88 28.85
CA SER A 183 -19.68 -1.75 30.01
C SER A 183 -21.00 -2.10 30.67
N SER A 184 -21.90 -1.12 30.83
CA SER A 184 -23.24 -1.36 31.38
C SER A 184 -24.12 -2.21 30.46
N ALA A 185 -23.90 -2.15 29.15
CA ALA A 185 -24.55 -2.96 28.14
C ALA A 185 -23.97 -4.38 27.98
N ASP A 186 -22.87 -4.71 28.69
CA ASP A 186 -22.07 -5.94 28.50
C ASP A 186 -21.63 -6.19 27.03
N SER A 187 -21.52 -5.12 26.23
CA SER A 187 -21.22 -5.21 24.80
C SER A 187 -19.71 -5.12 24.55
N LEU A 188 -19.03 -6.28 24.57
CA LEU A 188 -17.58 -6.37 24.36
C LEU A 188 -17.08 -5.67 23.07
N PRO A 189 -17.75 -5.79 21.91
CA PRO A 189 -17.30 -5.11 20.69
C PRO A 189 -17.30 -3.58 20.83
N LEU A 190 -18.31 -3.03 21.50
CA LEU A 190 -18.41 -1.59 21.73
C LEU A 190 -17.40 -1.12 22.78
N GLN A 191 -17.14 -1.92 23.82
CA GLN A 191 -16.09 -1.64 24.80
C GLN A 191 -14.72 -1.56 24.12
N ILE A 192 -14.39 -2.54 23.26
CA ILE A 192 -13.13 -2.55 22.50
C ILE A 192 -13.03 -1.32 21.60
N LYS A 193 -14.09 -1.00 20.86
CA LYS A 193 -14.12 0.16 19.96
C LYS A 193 -13.97 1.48 20.72
N ALA A 194 -14.68 1.66 21.84
CA ALA A 194 -14.59 2.86 22.68
C ALA A 194 -13.22 3.00 23.32
N ALA A 195 -12.65 1.91 23.85
CA ALA A 195 -11.33 1.90 24.46
C ALA A 195 -10.23 2.22 23.44
N SER A 196 -10.33 1.68 22.22
CA SER A 196 -9.40 1.98 21.12
C SER A 196 -9.43 3.48 20.76
N ARG A 197 -10.63 4.05 20.56
CA ARG A 197 -10.80 5.49 20.27
C ARG A 197 -10.30 6.37 21.41
N LEU A 198 -10.65 6.02 22.65
CA LEU A 198 -10.19 6.73 23.84
C LEU A 198 -8.66 6.72 23.94
N SER A 199 -8.00 5.61 23.63
CA SER A 199 -6.54 5.51 23.59
C SER A 199 -5.94 6.52 22.61
N THR A 200 -6.46 6.58 21.38
CA THR A 200 -5.98 7.52 20.36
C THR A 200 -6.16 8.98 20.78
N VAL A 201 -7.33 9.34 21.30
CA VAL A 201 -7.61 10.71 21.75
C VAL A 201 -6.74 11.11 22.95
N CYS A 202 -6.55 10.21 23.92
CA CYS A 202 -5.65 10.45 25.05
C CYS A 202 -4.22 10.68 24.60
N GLN A 203 -3.74 9.93 23.60
CA GLN A 203 -2.40 10.13 23.03
C GLN A 203 -2.25 11.52 22.41
N VAL A 204 -3.21 11.97 21.58
CA VAL A 204 -3.15 13.29 20.93
C VAL A 204 -3.14 14.41 21.98
N LEU A 205 -4.01 14.32 22.99
CA LEU A 205 -4.03 15.28 24.10
C LEU A 205 -2.71 15.27 24.89
N ALA A 206 -2.15 14.10 25.17
CA ALA A 206 -0.89 13.97 25.89
C ALA A 206 0.27 14.61 25.10
N GLU A 207 0.36 14.35 23.79
CA GLU A 207 1.37 14.95 22.92
C GLU A 207 1.22 16.48 22.81
N GLN A 208 -0.01 17.00 22.85
CA GLN A 208 -0.26 18.43 22.91
C GLN A 208 0.21 19.02 24.25
N CYS A 209 -0.09 18.37 25.38
CA CYS A 209 0.39 18.78 26.70
C CYS A 209 1.93 18.76 26.80
N GLU A 210 2.61 17.77 26.18
CA GLU A 210 4.07 17.74 26.11
C GLU A 210 4.64 18.95 25.35
N LYS A 211 4.01 19.35 24.23
CA LYS A 211 4.41 20.55 23.47
C LYS A 211 4.22 21.83 24.26
N ASP A 212 3.17 21.89 25.08
CA ASP A 212 2.88 23.02 25.97
C ASP A 212 3.77 23.06 27.23
N GLY A 213 4.62 22.04 27.44
CA GLY A 213 5.47 21.91 28.64
C GLY A 213 4.73 21.46 29.91
N ARG A 214 3.53 20.90 29.77
CA ARG A 214 2.69 20.39 30.87
C ARG A 214 2.95 18.88 31.10
N ASP A 215 4.15 18.53 31.55
CA ASP A 215 4.62 17.14 31.65
C ASP A 215 3.80 16.26 32.62
N ALA A 216 3.29 16.84 33.72
CA ALA A 216 2.48 16.10 34.70
C ALA A 216 1.10 15.70 34.13
N GLU A 217 0.44 16.62 33.40
CA GLU A 217 -0.82 16.33 32.72
C GLU A 217 -0.62 15.34 31.57
N ALA A 218 0.47 15.48 30.81
CA ALA A 218 0.83 14.53 29.75
C ALA A 218 1.04 13.11 30.30
N SER A 219 1.75 12.96 31.43
CA SER A 219 1.94 11.67 32.08
C SER A 219 0.61 11.02 32.48
N SER A 220 -0.30 11.78 33.07
CA SER A 220 -1.63 11.28 33.45
C SER A 220 -2.46 10.84 32.23
N LEU A 221 -2.39 11.59 31.14
CA LEU A 221 -3.07 11.23 29.89
C LEU A 221 -2.46 9.99 29.23
N PHE A 222 -1.14 9.82 29.28
CA PHE A 222 -0.48 8.60 28.80
C PHE A 222 -0.82 7.37 29.66
N GLU A 223 -0.99 7.52 30.98
CA GLU A 223 -1.49 6.43 31.85
C GLU A 223 -2.92 6.02 31.47
N ARG A 224 -3.79 7.00 31.17
CA ARG A 224 -5.15 6.74 30.66
C ARG A 224 -5.14 6.08 29.28
N CYS A 225 -4.22 6.50 28.41
CA CYS A 225 -4.00 5.89 27.10
C CYS A 225 -3.64 4.40 27.25
N LEU A 226 -2.66 4.08 28.10
CA LEU A 226 -2.25 2.69 28.35
C LEU A 226 -3.40 1.85 28.92
N SER A 227 -4.12 2.36 29.92
CA SER A 227 -5.27 1.64 30.48
C SER A 227 -6.37 1.39 29.44
N SER A 228 -6.54 2.28 28.48
CA SER A 228 -7.54 2.15 27.41
C SER A 228 -7.07 1.15 26.34
N ALA A 229 -5.80 1.22 25.94
CA ALA A 229 -5.20 0.26 25.00
C ALA A 229 -5.25 -1.20 25.53
N GLN A 230 -4.99 -1.40 26.82
CA GLN A 230 -5.12 -2.71 27.46
C GLN A 230 -6.56 -3.24 27.42
N ARG A 231 -7.55 -2.34 27.59
CA ARG A 231 -8.97 -2.70 27.48
C ARG A 231 -9.40 -3.02 26.04
N SER A 232 -8.79 -2.38 25.04
CA SER A 232 -9.07 -2.70 23.64
C SER A 232 -8.46 -4.02 23.19
N LYS A 233 -7.53 -4.61 23.97
CA LYS A 233 -6.77 -5.83 23.61
C LYS A 233 -6.03 -5.70 22.29
N ASP A 234 -5.65 -4.47 21.95
CA ASP A 234 -4.87 -4.18 20.75
C ASP A 234 -3.42 -4.02 21.17
N ALA A 235 -2.61 -5.04 20.86
CA ALA A 235 -1.21 -5.06 21.25
C ALA A 235 -0.40 -3.92 20.61
N THR A 236 -0.79 -3.42 19.43
CA THR A 236 -0.09 -2.31 18.77
C THR A 236 -0.34 -0.98 19.50
N LEU A 237 -1.59 -0.75 19.92
CA LEU A 237 -1.94 0.41 20.74
C LEU A 237 -1.30 0.31 22.13
N GLU A 238 -1.30 -0.88 22.74
CA GLU A 238 -0.66 -1.11 24.04
C GLU A 238 0.84 -0.84 23.97
N GLY A 239 1.53 -1.38 22.96
CA GLY A 239 2.95 -1.13 22.75
C GLY A 239 3.26 0.35 22.55
N THR A 240 2.48 1.04 21.71
CA THR A 240 2.65 2.48 21.47
C THR A 240 2.43 3.29 22.75
N ALA A 241 1.40 2.97 23.54
CA ALA A 241 1.12 3.64 24.80
C ALA A 241 2.24 3.39 25.84
N CYS A 242 2.73 2.16 25.97
CA CYS A 242 3.88 1.80 26.80
C CYS A 242 5.13 2.60 26.41
N HIS A 243 5.45 2.66 25.11
CA HIS A 243 6.62 3.39 24.62
C HIS A 243 6.52 4.88 24.95
N LYS A 244 5.36 5.52 24.68
CA LYS A 244 5.14 6.95 24.90
C LYS A 244 5.13 7.31 26.39
N LEU A 245 4.44 6.54 27.21
CA LEU A 245 4.46 6.73 28.67
C LEU A 245 5.89 6.53 29.21
N GLY A 246 6.62 5.54 28.71
CA GLY A 246 8.01 5.29 29.08
C GLY A 246 8.91 6.50 28.79
N LEU A 247 8.81 7.09 27.59
CA LEU A 247 9.55 8.31 27.25
C LEU A 247 9.16 9.50 28.15
N SER A 248 7.87 9.66 28.46
CA SER A 248 7.38 10.72 29.36
C SER A 248 7.93 10.54 30.79
N LYS A 249 7.99 9.30 31.29
CA LYS A 249 8.60 8.98 32.60
C LYS A 249 10.11 9.24 32.60
N GLN A 250 10.83 9.01 31.49
CA GLN A 250 12.25 9.39 31.39
C GLN A 250 12.45 10.91 31.46
N LYS A 251 11.60 11.69 30.76
CA LYS A 251 11.67 13.16 30.81
C LYS A 251 11.43 13.70 32.22
N THR A 252 10.51 13.09 32.97
CA THR A 252 10.19 13.47 34.36
C THR A 252 11.16 12.90 35.40
N GLY A 253 12.18 12.14 34.99
CA GLY A 253 13.20 11.56 35.86
C GLY A 253 12.81 10.25 36.56
N ASN A 254 11.65 9.67 36.24
CA ASN A 254 11.17 8.40 36.79
C ASN A 254 11.71 7.21 35.98
N TYR A 255 13.03 7.01 35.99
CA TYR A 255 13.71 6.05 35.12
C TYR A 255 13.35 4.57 35.41
N GLU A 256 13.08 4.19 36.66
CA GLU A 256 12.69 2.81 37.00
C GLU A 256 11.38 2.39 36.33
N GLN A 257 10.36 3.26 36.39
CA GLN A 257 9.08 3.04 35.70
C GLN A 257 9.24 3.03 34.19
N ALA A 258 10.11 3.89 33.65
CA ALA A 258 10.40 3.90 32.22
C ALA A 258 11.02 2.58 31.75
N VAL A 259 11.92 1.98 32.53
CA VAL A 259 12.52 0.68 32.20
C VAL A 259 11.45 -0.41 32.13
N GLU A 260 10.51 -0.44 33.08
CA GLU A 260 9.42 -1.42 33.07
C GLU A 260 8.54 -1.29 31.82
N LEU A 261 8.13 -0.05 31.51
CA LEU A 261 7.29 0.24 30.34
C LEU A 261 7.98 -0.07 29.01
N GLN A 262 9.27 0.26 28.87
CA GLN A 262 10.02 -0.04 27.65
C GLN A 262 10.32 -1.54 27.51
N ARG A 263 10.42 -2.30 28.62
CA ARG A 263 10.50 -3.78 28.57
C ARG A 263 9.19 -4.40 28.10
N GLN A 264 8.04 -3.88 28.55
CA GLN A 264 6.74 -4.32 28.06
C GLN A 264 6.60 -4.05 26.55
N TYR A 265 6.99 -2.85 26.10
CA TYR A 265 6.99 -2.51 24.68
C TYR A 265 7.92 -3.42 23.85
N LEU A 266 9.14 -3.68 24.34
CA LEU A 266 10.08 -4.59 23.70
C LEU A 266 9.50 -6.00 23.49
N GLU A 267 8.80 -6.54 24.49
CA GLU A 267 8.17 -7.86 24.39
C GLU A 267 7.05 -7.87 23.35
N ILE A 268 6.23 -6.82 23.32
CA ILE A 268 5.17 -6.66 22.31
C ILE A 268 5.77 -6.64 20.90
N CYS A 269 6.83 -5.85 20.67
CA CYS A 269 7.50 -5.79 19.37
C CYS A 269 8.06 -7.15 18.94
N ARG A 270 8.65 -7.92 19.87
CA ARG A 270 9.15 -9.26 19.60
C ARG A 270 8.06 -10.26 19.22
N ILE A 271 6.91 -10.21 19.90
CA ILE A 271 5.77 -11.08 19.60
C ILE A 271 5.25 -10.82 18.17
N HIS A 272 5.36 -9.59 17.68
CA HIS A 272 4.86 -9.18 16.35
C HIS A 272 5.97 -9.07 15.28
N ASP A 273 7.20 -9.50 15.57
CA ASP A 273 8.38 -9.37 14.71
C ASP A 273 8.62 -7.93 14.18
N ASP A 274 8.23 -6.92 14.97
CA ASP A 274 8.48 -5.51 14.67
C ASP A 274 9.91 -5.12 15.05
N ARG A 275 10.83 -5.26 14.10
CA ARG A 275 12.25 -4.95 14.28
C ARG A 275 12.54 -3.47 14.50
N VAL A 276 11.72 -2.59 13.92
CA VAL A 276 11.85 -1.13 14.10
C VAL A 276 11.40 -0.74 15.50
N GLY A 277 10.28 -1.30 15.97
CA GLY A 277 9.84 -1.11 17.36
C GLY A 277 10.82 -1.69 18.38
N GLU A 278 11.42 -2.86 18.10
CA GLU A 278 12.47 -3.43 18.94
C GLU A 278 13.70 -2.51 19.03
N SER A 279 14.10 -1.89 17.92
CA SER A 279 15.20 -0.93 17.89
C SER A 279 14.87 0.30 18.77
N ALA A 280 13.68 0.87 18.63
CA ALA A 280 13.22 2.01 19.42
C ALA A 280 13.16 1.69 20.93
N ALA A 281 12.62 0.52 21.30
CA ALA A 281 12.54 0.07 22.69
C ALA A 281 13.92 -0.08 23.32
N ARG A 282 14.88 -0.67 22.60
CA ARG A 282 16.26 -0.85 23.09
C ARG A 282 17.02 0.46 23.23
N ALA A 283 16.82 1.40 22.30
CA ALA A 283 17.37 2.75 22.42
C ALA A 283 16.86 3.47 23.68
N ALA A 284 15.54 3.40 23.93
CA ALA A 284 14.93 3.99 25.11
C ALA A 284 15.40 3.31 26.42
N LEU A 285 15.50 1.97 26.45
CA LEU A 285 16.06 1.24 27.58
C LEU A 285 17.51 1.62 27.87
N ALA A 286 18.34 1.73 26.84
CA ALA A 286 19.73 2.16 27.00
C ALA A 286 19.84 3.54 27.66
N GLN A 287 19.04 4.50 27.18
CA GLN A 287 18.97 5.84 27.78
C GLN A 287 18.50 5.80 29.23
N ALA A 288 17.53 4.94 29.58
CA ALA A 288 17.05 4.81 30.94
C ALA A 288 18.14 4.25 31.88
N TYR A 289 18.85 3.19 31.46
CA TYR A 289 19.95 2.61 32.26
C TYR A 289 21.14 3.54 32.39
N GLU A 290 21.44 4.33 31.37
CA GLU A 290 22.49 5.36 31.45
C GLU A 290 22.15 6.39 32.54
N ALA A 291 20.88 6.84 32.58
CA ALA A 291 20.42 7.79 33.58
C ALA A 291 20.37 7.24 35.01
N THR A 292 20.10 5.94 35.20
CA THR A 292 20.19 5.27 36.52
C THR A 292 21.61 4.93 36.94
N GLY A 293 22.60 5.09 36.06
CA GLY A 293 24.00 4.75 36.30
C GLY A 293 24.37 3.29 36.05
N ASP A 294 23.44 2.48 35.53
CA ASP A 294 23.67 1.08 35.14
C ASP A 294 24.34 1.00 33.75
N THR A 295 25.57 1.49 33.67
CA THR A 295 26.36 1.57 32.42
C THR A 295 26.52 0.21 31.73
N GLN A 296 26.56 -0.90 32.48
CA GLN A 296 26.71 -2.24 31.91
C GLN A 296 25.46 -2.68 31.14
N GLU A 297 24.28 -2.46 31.70
CA GLU A 297 23.03 -2.80 31.02
C GLU A 297 22.76 -1.83 29.85
N ALA A 298 23.12 -0.55 29.99
CA ALA A 298 23.06 0.40 28.87
C ALA A 298 23.87 -0.08 27.65
N ILE A 299 25.12 -0.49 27.86
CA ILE A 299 25.98 -1.04 26.79
C ILE A 299 25.33 -2.28 26.15
N LYS A 300 24.83 -3.21 26.95
CA LYS A 300 24.18 -4.43 26.46
C LYS A 300 22.94 -4.12 25.62
N GLN A 301 22.13 -3.13 26.00
CA GLN A 301 20.98 -2.73 25.19
C GLN A 301 21.40 -2.08 23.87
N LEU A 302 22.46 -1.27 23.87
CA LEU A 302 22.98 -0.64 22.65
C LEU A 302 23.69 -1.64 21.71
N GLU A 303 24.40 -2.65 22.23
CA GLU A 303 24.98 -3.72 21.40
C GLU A 303 23.88 -4.55 20.71
N ASN A 304 22.81 -4.87 21.44
CA ASN A 304 21.65 -5.53 20.84
C ASN A 304 20.91 -4.62 19.85
N LEU A 305 20.78 -3.33 20.17
CA LEU A 305 20.21 -2.34 19.25
C LEU A 305 20.98 -2.31 17.93
N LEU A 306 22.31 -2.33 17.97
CA LEU A 306 23.14 -2.33 16.77
C LEU A 306 22.89 -3.58 15.91
N SER A 307 22.74 -4.76 16.52
CA SER A 307 22.39 -6.00 15.81
C SER A 307 21.01 -5.91 15.14
N VAL A 308 19.98 -5.53 15.90
CA VAL A 308 18.60 -5.45 15.39
C VAL A 308 18.47 -4.35 14.34
N ALA A 309 19.09 -3.19 14.55
CA ALA A 309 19.09 -2.10 13.56
C ALA A 309 19.87 -2.48 12.30
N SER A 310 20.85 -3.38 12.38
CA SER A 310 21.52 -3.97 11.20
C SER A 310 20.58 -4.89 10.43
N GLU A 311 19.85 -5.75 11.12
CA GLU A 311 18.84 -6.64 10.51
C GLU A 311 17.70 -5.83 9.86
N ALA A 312 17.24 -4.76 10.51
CA ALA A 312 16.19 -3.87 10.03
C ALA A 312 16.64 -2.86 8.95
N GLY A 313 17.95 -2.75 8.68
CA GLY A 313 18.50 -1.74 7.75
C GLY A 313 18.41 -0.29 8.25
N GLU A 314 18.23 -0.06 9.56
CA GLU A 314 18.08 1.27 10.15
C GLU A 314 19.42 1.98 10.40
N LEU A 315 20.02 2.53 9.35
CA LEU A 315 21.32 3.21 9.43
C LEU A 315 21.38 4.35 10.46
N LYS A 316 20.28 5.08 10.66
CA LYS A 316 20.22 6.15 11.68
C LYS A 316 20.30 5.57 13.09
N ALA A 317 19.58 4.48 13.35
CA ALA A 317 19.61 3.81 14.64
C ALA A 317 20.97 3.15 14.88
N GLN A 318 21.57 2.52 13.86
CA GLN A 318 22.95 2.00 13.93
C GLN A 318 23.96 3.10 14.26
N ALA A 319 23.91 4.23 13.55
CA ALA A 319 24.80 5.37 13.79
C ALA A 319 24.62 5.91 15.22
N GLY A 320 23.38 6.03 15.70
CA GLY A 320 23.08 6.45 17.07
C GLY A 320 23.62 5.46 18.10
N ALA A 321 23.48 4.15 17.86
CA ALA A 321 23.99 3.10 18.73
C ALA A 321 25.53 3.13 18.80
N CYS A 322 26.22 3.24 17.67
CA CYS A 322 27.68 3.36 17.61
C CYS A 322 28.18 4.60 18.35
N LEU A 323 27.51 5.74 18.20
CA LEU A 323 27.88 6.98 18.92
C LEU A 323 27.76 6.78 20.43
N ASN A 324 26.62 6.29 20.90
CA ASN A 324 26.37 6.12 22.33
C ASN A 324 27.30 5.06 22.93
N LEU A 325 27.52 3.94 22.25
CA LEU A 325 28.50 2.93 22.68
C LEU A 325 29.91 3.52 22.75
N GLY A 326 30.32 4.31 21.75
CA GLY A 326 31.63 4.97 21.73
C GLY A 326 31.82 5.86 22.96
N ILE A 327 30.83 6.71 23.27
CA ILE A 327 30.83 7.57 24.45
C ILE A 327 30.94 6.75 25.74
N LEU A 328 30.14 5.68 25.88
CA LEU A 328 30.15 4.84 27.07
C LEU A 328 31.48 4.08 27.24
N TYR A 329 32.06 3.52 26.17
CA TYR A 329 33.36 2.86 26.25
C TYR A 329 34.50 3.83 26.57
N ASN A 330 34.45 5.05 26.03
CA ASN A 330 35.40 6.09 26.38
C ASN A 330 35.33 6.44 27.88
N SER A 331 34.12 6.58 28.43
CA SER A 331 33.91 6.87 29.85
C SER A 331 34.45 5.76 30.77
N ARG A 332 34.47 4.51 30.29
CA ARG A 332 35.02 3.34 31.01
C ARG A 332 36.53 3.15 30.80
N GLY A 333 37.20 4.02 30.04
CA GLY A 333 38.63 3.95 29.76
C GLY A 333 39.03 2.96 28.65
N ASN A 334 38.06 2.38 27.91
CA ASN A 334 38.35 1.56 26.73
C ASN A 334 38.37 2.46 25.48
N HIS A 335 39.48 3.20 25.33
CA HIS A 335 39.64 4.15 24.24
C HIS A 335 39.75 3.47 22.86
N GLU A 336 40.34 2.28 22.78
CA GLU A 336 40.46 1.53 21.51
C GLU A 336 39.09 1.20 20.93
N LYS A 337 38.22 0.53 21.72
CA LYS A 337 36.85 0.20 21.28
C LYS A 337 36.02 1.45 21.02
N SER A 338 36.26 2.53 21.78
CA SER A 338 35.61 3.82 21.52
C SER A 338 35.97 4.39 20.16
N VAL A 339 37.24 4.36 19.76
CA VAL A 339 37.67 4.88 18.46
C VAL A 339 37.04 4.08 17.34
N GLU A 340 37.08 2.74 17.42
CA GLU A 340 36.44 1.85 16.44
C GLU A 340 34.96 2.19 16.23
N LEU A 341 34.21 2.37 17.33
CA LEU A 341 32.78 2.69 17.27
C LEU A 341 32.50 4.11 16.77
N LEU A 342 33.34 5.08 17.11
CA LEU A 342 33.21 6.45 16.61
C LEU A 342 33.57 6.55 15.12
N GLU A 343 34.53 5.77 14.65
CA GLU A 343 34.84 5.62 13.22
C GLU A 343 33.67 4.98 12.47
N GLN A 344 33.09 3.90 13.01
CA GLN A 344 31.87 3.31 12.46
C GLN A 344 30.70 4.30 12.45
N HIS A 345 30.51 5.07 13.51
CA HIS A 345 29.50 6.15 13.55
C HIS A 345 29.76 7.18 12.44
N PHE A 346 31.01 7.65 12.29
CA PHE A 346 31.37 8.62 11.26
C PHE A 346 31.09 8.07 9.87
N ASP A 347 31.45 6.82 9.60
CA ASP A 347 31.18 6.15 8.36
C ASP A 347 29.67 6.06 8.10
N LEU A 348 28.89 5.54 9.04
CA LEU A 348 27.43 5.44 8.93
C LEU A 348 26.75 6.81 8.76
N ALA A 349 27.22 7.84 9.48
CA ALA A 349 26.71 9.20 9.39
C ALA A 349 27.09 9.87 8.06
N ARG A 350 28.29 9.58 7.53
CA ARG A 350 28.72 10.00 6.19
C ARG A 350 27.87 9.33 5.12
N PHE A 351 27.70 8.02 5.21
CA PHE A 351 26.83 7.22 4.32
C PHE A 351 25.35 7.63 4.44
N GLY A 352 24.91 8.21 5.55
CA GLY A 352 23.54 8.69 5.75
C GLY A 352 23.28 10.12 5.25
N LYS A 353 24.31 10.95 5.06
CA LYS A 353 24.20 12.37 4.66
C LYS A 353 24.75 12.69 3.26
N GLN A 354 25.66 11.88 2.72
CA GLN A 354 26.18 11.99 1.36
C GLN A 354 25.92 10.68 0.61
N ASP A 355 25.71 10.75 -0.70
CA ASP A 355 25.64 9.61 -1.65
C ASP A 355 24.25 9.13 -2.11
N CYS A 356 23.30 10.03 -2.34
CA CYS A 356 22.36 9.83 -3.46
C CYS A 356 22.90 10.62 -4.65
N TRP A 357 22.92 10.04 -5.85
CA TRP A 357 23.08 10.78 -7.09
C TRP A 357 21.88 11.70 -7.25
N HIS A 358 22.12 13.01 -7.15
CA HIS A 358 21.15 14.06 -7.44
C HIS A 358 21.20 14.42 -8.94
N SER A 359 20.12 14.95 -9.48
CA SER A 359 19.94 15.34 -10.91
C SER A 359 20.97 16.33 -11.48
N GLN A 360 21.88 16.86 -10.66
CA GLN A 360 22.94 17.80 -11.07
C GLN A 360 24.29 17.14 -11.36
N HIS A 361 24.45 15.82 -11.14
CA HIS A 361 25.71 15.13 -11.41
C HIS A 361 25.82 14.64 -12.86
N ILE A 362 26.97 14.91 -13.48
CA ILE A 362 27.37 14.43 -14.82
C ILE A 362 27.68 12.94 -14.74
N ALA A 363 27.29 12.13 -15.74
CA ALA A 363 27.59 10.69 -15.78
C ALA A 363 29.08 10.41 -15.48
N PRO A 364 29.41 9.32 -14.76
CA PRO A 364 30.80 8.98 -14.45
C PRO A 364 31.64 8.84 -15.72
N ASP A 365 32.86 9.39 -15.71
CA ASP A 365 33.78 9.30 -16.86
C ASP A 365 34.57 7.98 -16.91
N THR A 366 34.50 7.16 -15.85
CA THR A 366 35.27 5.90 -15.71
C THR A 366 34.41 4.79 -15.11
N LEU A 367 34.68 3.55 -15.52
CA LEU A 367 34.02 2.35 -15.00
C LEU A 367 34.21 2.19 -13.48
N ASP A 368 35.40 2.49 -12.96
CA ASP A 368 35.69 2.37 -11.52
C ASP A 368 34.77 3.29 -10.70
N THR A 369 34.66 4.56 -11.10
CA THR A 369 33.76 5.52 -10.45
C THR A 369 32.29 5.09 -10.52
N LEU A 370 31.84 4.59 -11.67
CA LEU A 370 30.47 4.06 -11.82
C LEU A 370 30.25 2.88 -10.87
N THR A 371 31.19 1.95 -10.84
CA THR A 371 31.07 0.70 -10.09
C THR A 371 31.18 0.93 -8.58
N ASP A 372 32.07 1.80 -8.13
CA ASP A 372 32.21 2.19 -6.73
C ASP A 372 30.92 2.79 -6.20
N VAL A 373 30.26 3.64 -6.99
CA VAL A 373 28.97 4.23 -6.64
C VAL A 373 27.89 3.17 -6.48
N ILE A 374 27.70 2.33 -7.50
CA ILE A 374 26.60 1.34 -7.56
C ILE A 374 26.78 0.27 -6.48
N THR A 375 28.03 -0.08 -6.17
CA THR A 375 28.35 -1.18 -5.25
C THR A 375 28.66 -0.73 -3.82
N LYS A 376 28.67 0.59 -3.56
CA LYS A 376 28.96 1.19 -2.25
C LYS A 376 28.09 0.66 -1.12
N ALA A 377 26.79 0.51 -1.42
CA ALA A 377 25.79 0.07 -0.46
C ALA A 377 25.67 -1.46 -0.38
N LEU A 378 26.24 -2.20 -1.34
CA LEU A 378 26.07 -3.65 -1.46
C LEU A 378 26.99 -4.40 -0.49
N GLY A 379 26.50 -5.51 0.04
CA GLY A 379 27.28 -6.50 0.79
C GLY A 379 28.35 -7.16 -0.08
N GLN A 380 29.30 -7.85 0.55
CA GLN A 380 30.54 -8.30 -0.11
C GLN A 380 30.28 -9.22 -1.32
N GLN A 381 29.35 -10.15 -1.21
CA GLN A 381 29.04 -11.10 -2.28
C GLN A 381 28.35 -10.39 -3.47
N CYS A 382 27.28 -9.64 -3.21
CA CYS A 382 26.58 -8.84 -4.22
C CYS A 382 27.48 -7.79 -4.89
N ARG A 383 28.36 -7.14 -4.12
CA ARG A 383 29.36 -6.19 -4.62
C ARG A 383 30.26 -6.81 -5.67
N SER A 384 30.77 -8.03 -5.42
CA SER A 384 31.66 -8.72 -6.35
C SER A 384 30.94 -9.12 -7.65
N GLU A 385 29.69 -9.59 -7.54
CA GLU A 385 28.88 -9.97 -8.71
C GLU A 385 28.51 -8.73 -9.55
N MET A 386 28.12 -7.62 -8.92
CA MET A 386 27.82 -6.37 -9.63
C MET A 386 29.06 -5.71 -10.25
N GLN A 387 30.21 -5.78 -9.58
CA GLN A 387 31.50 -5.35 -10.16
C GLN A 387 31.83 -6.15 -11.42
N GLY A 388 31.69 -7.48 -11.35
CA GLY A 388 31.88 -8.35 -12.49
C GLY A 388 30.90 -8.04 -13.62
N LEU A 389 29.62 -7.84 -13.29
CA LEU A 389 28.57 -7.53 -14.24
C LEU A 389 28.86 -6.24 -15.02
N MET A 390 29.16 -5.13 -14.32
CA MET A 390 29.43 -3.84 -14.96
C MET A 390 30.63 -3.92 -15.91
N LYS A 391 31.70 -4.60 -15.49
CA LYS A 391 32.88 -4.82 -16.33
C LYS A 391 32.56 -5.59 -17.60
N ASN A 392 31.85 -6.72 -17.47
CA ASN A 392 31.49 -7.55 -18.61
C ASN A 392 30.54 -6.80 -19.57
N LEU A 393 29.61 -5.98 -19.07
CA LEU A 393 28.72 -5.18 -19.92
C LEU A 393 29.46 -4.12 -20.73
N VAL A 394 30.44 -3.42 -20.13
CA VAL A 394 31.27 -2.45 -20.85
C VAL A 394 32.15 -3.14 -21.90
N GLU A 395 32.73 -4.31 -21.58
CA GLU A 395 33.51 -5.11 -22.53
C GLU A 395 32.69 -5.55 -23.74
N GLU A 396 31.44 -6.00 -23.54
CA GLU A 396 30.55 -6.36 -24.66
C GLU A 396 30.03 -5.12 -25.41
N CYS A 397 29.82 -4.00 -24.72
CA CYS A 397 29.44 -2.75 -25.37
C CYS A 397 30.48 -2.25 -26.37
N ALA A 398 31.76 -2.29 -26.00
CA ALA A 398 32.85 -1.85 -26.87
C ALA A 398 32.96 -2.68 -28.17
N LYS A 399 32.37 -3.88 -28.21
CA LYS A 399 32.32 -4.74 -29.40
C LYS A 399 31.18 -4.39 -30.36
N ILE A 400 30.17 -3.65 -29.90
CA ILE A 400 29.05 -3.18 -30.72
C ILE A 400 29.55 -1.96 -31.52
N GLU A 401 29.62 -2.10 -32.85
CA GLU A 401 30.33 -1.21 -33.78
C GLU A 401 30.22 0.31 -33.46
N GLY A 402 31.31 0.90 -32.93
CA GLY A 402 31.54 2.35 -32.92
C GLY A 402 31.37 3.10 -31.60
N HIS A 403 31.03 2.43 -30.48
CA HIS A 403 30.92 3.09 -29.18
C HIS A 403 32.28 3.17 -28.45
N SER A 404 32.61 4.35 -27.90
CA SER A 404 33.76 4.46 -26.99
C SER A 404 33.39 3.93 -25.60
N GLU A 405 34.38 3.53 -24.81
CA GLU A 405 34.16 3.07 -23.42
C GLU A 405 33.39 4.11 -22.59
N ARG A 406 33.64 5.40 -22.83
CA ARG A 406 32.93 6.50 -22.18
C ARG A 406 31.45 6.56 -22.56
N ASP A 407 31.14 6.30 -23.83
CA ASP A 407 29.74 6.25 -24.29
C ASP A 407 29.00 5.07 -23.65
N CYS A 408 29.67 3.91 -23.55
CA CYS A 408 29.15 2.72 -22.86
C CYS A 408 28.86 2.98 -21.38
N ILE A 409 29.78 3.65 -20.67
CA ILE A 409 29.60 4.00 -19.25
C ILE A 409 28.44 5.00 -19.08
N SER A 410 28.34 6.00 -19.96
CA SER A 410 27.22 6.95 -19.96
C SER A 410 25.88 6.26 -20.23
N ASP A 411 25.84 5.31 -21.17
CA ASP A 411 24.63 4.56 -21.49
C ASP A 411 24.22 3.58 -20.37
N LEU A 412 25.17 2.93 -19.71
CA LEU A 412 24.90 2.11 -18.51
C LEU A 412 24.44 2.96 -17.32
N PHE A 413 25.01 4.16 -17.16
CA PHE A 413 24.57 5.08 -16.13
C PHE A 413 23.13 5.57 -16.37
N THR A 414 22.77 5.88 -17.62
CA THR A 414 21.39 6.25 -17.98
C THR A 414 20.42 5.08 -17.84
N TRP A 415 20.84 3.84 -18.11
CA TRP A 415 20.09 2.63 -17.80
C TRP A 415 19.76 2.54 -16.30
N LEU A 416 20.76 2.65 -15.43
CA LEU A 416 20.58 2.52 -13.98
C LEU A 416 19.77 3.67 -13.35
N THR A 417 19.70 4.81 -14.03
CA THR A 417 18.96 6.00 -13.56
C THR A 417 17.60 6.20 -14.24
N GLY A 418 17.25 5.35 -15.21
CA GLY A 418 15.96 5.42 -15.92
C GLY A 418 15.81 6.61 -16.88
N GLN A 419 16.91 7.23 -17.35
CA GLN A 419 16.86 8.33 -18.33
C GLN A 419 16.52 7.79 -19.75
N SER A 420 15.64 8.49 -20.47
CA SER A 420 14.94 8.01 -21.68
C SER A 420 15.80 7.84 -22.95
N SER A 421 17.12 7.98 -22.87
CA SER A 421 18.03 8.00 -24.04
C SER A 421 18.50 6.62 -24.51
N THR A 422 18.32 5.55 -23.73
CA THR A 422 18.91 4.21 -23.94
C THR A 422 18.16 3.36 -24.97
N THR A 423 17.91 3.87 -26.17
CA THR A 423 17.07 3.14 -27.16
C THR A 423 17.85 2.16 -28.04
N HIS A 424 19.13 2.43 -28.34
CA HIS A 424 19.87 1.61 -29.30
C HIS A 424 20.80 0.59 -28.66
N PHE A 425 21.68 1.01 -27.76
CA PHE A 425 22.67 0.15 -27.11
C PHE A 425 22.02 -0.99 -26.30
N ALA A 426 21.08 -0.66 -25.42
CA ALA A 426 20.37 -1.63 -24.60
C ALA A 426 19.59 -2.65 -25.46
N ALA A 427 18.96 -2.18 -26.54
CA ALA A 427 18.25 -3.03 -27.49
C ALA A 427 19.18 -4.01 -28.23
N GLN A 428 20.42 -3.63 -28.52
CA GLN A 428 21.41 -4.51 -29.15
C GLN A 428 21.91 -5.61 -28.21
N LEU A 429 22.21 -5.26 -26.95
CA LEU A 429 22.65 -6.24 -25.94
C LEU A 429 21.60 -7.32 -25.67
N ALA A 430 20.34 -6.91 -25.66
CA ALA A 430 19.21 -7.77 -25.33
C ALA A 430 18.47 -8.29 -26.59
N LYS A 431 19.06 -8.20 -27.78
CA LYS A 431 18.43 -8.62 -29.04
C LYS A 431 18.33 -10.15 -29.14
N PRO A 432 17.12 -10.74 -29.11
CA PRO A 432 16.96 -12.19 -29.22
C PRO A 432 16.98 -12.66 -30.69
N PRO A 433 17.28 -13.94 -30.96
CA PRO A 433 17.09 -14.54 -32.28
C PRO A 433 15.60 -14.64 -32.61
N GLN A 434 15.24 -14.60 -33.91
CA GLN A 434 13.83 -14.58 -34.38
C GLN A 434 12.98 -15.77 -33.90
N GLU A 435 13.61 -16.90 -33.59
CA GLU A 435 12.96 -18.12 -33.11
C GLU A 435 12.81 -18.17 -31.57
N ALA A 436 13.39 -17.21 -30.84
CA ALA A 436 13.28 -17.17 -29.39
C ALA A 436 11.83 -16.91 -28.97
N MET A 437 11.26 -17.79 -28.15
CA MET A 437 10.00 -17.50 -27.47
C MET A 437 10.34 -16.65 -26.25
N LEU A 438 9.71 -15.48 -26.11
CA LEU A 438 9.91 -14.66 -24.92
C LEU A 438 9.24 -15.32 -23.72
N TRP A 439 9.96 -15.37 -22.61
CA TRP A 439 9.53 -15.90 -21.33
C TRP A 439 9.30 -14.76 -20.32
N ALA A 440 8.20 -14.85 -19.58
CA ALA A 440 8.03 -14.29 -18.25
C ALA A 440 7.45 -15.44 -17.39
N GLY A 441 8.09 -15.82 -16.30
CA GLY A 441 7.53 -16.85 -15.44
C GLY A 441 8.01 -16.75 -14.01
N PHE A 442 7.14 -17.14 -13.07
CA PHE A 442 7.46 -18.11 -12.02
C PHE A 442 6.20 -18.86 -11.54
N TYR A 443 6.39 -20.17 -11.34
CA TYR A 443 5.66 -21.07 -10.46
C TYR A 443 6.65 -21.62 -9.41
N ASP A 444 6.18 -21.90 -8.19
CA ASP A 444 6.89 -22.69 -7.18
C ASP A 444 5.92 -23.70 -6.53
N GLY A 445 6.29 -25.00 -6.49
CA GLY A 445 5.63 -26.06 -5.71
C GLY A 445 5.08 -27.32 -6.44
N ASP A 446 5.90 -28.36 -6.63
CA ASP A 446 5.62 -29.79 -6.98
C ASP A 446 4.27 -30.22 -7.63
N PRO A 447 4.23 -30.51 -8.95
CA PRO A 447 3.10 -31.17 -9.60
C PRO A 447 3.31 -32.68 -9.48
N ARG A 448 2.84 -33.28 -8.37
CA ARG A 448 2.97 -34.72 -8.06
C ARG A 448 2.93 -35.60 -9.32
N GLY A 449 4.12 -35.96 -9.82
CA GLY A 449 4.29 -36.79 -11.01
C GLY A 449 5.54 -36.53 -11.86
N LEU A 450 6.17 -35.34 -11.82
CA LEU A 450 7.36 -35.06 -12.63
C LEU A 450 8.66 -35.36 -11.88
N THR A 451 9.52 -36.21 -12.47
CA THR A 451 10.83 -36.55 -11.88
C THR A 451 11.74 -35.32 -11.72
N HIS A 452 12.58 -35.29 -10.68
CA HIS A 452 13.60 -34.26 -10.43
C HIS A 452 14.49 -33.98 -11.66
N LYS A 453 14.66 -34.95 -12.57
CA LYS A 453 15.38 -34.80 -13.85
C LYS A 453 14.57 -34.10 -14.94
N ALA A 454 13.24 -34.21 -14.95
CA ALA A 454 12.36 -33.43 -15.83
C ALA A 454 12.27 -31.97 -15.38
N LEU A 455 12.20 -31.75 -14.06
CA LEU A 455 12.32 -30.42 -13.46
C LEU A 455 13.70 -29.81 -13.73
N GLN A 456 14.81 -30.54 -13.56
CA GLN A 456 16.15 -30.06 -13.95
C GLN A 456 16.33 -29.88 -15.45
N ASN A 457 15.67 -30.66 -16.30
CA ASN A 457 15.76 -30.48 -17.76
C ASN A 457 14.92 -29.28 -18.23
N PHE A 458 13.75 -29.04 -17.61
CA PHE A 458 12.93 -27.85 -17.84
C PHE A 458 13.59 -26.59 -17.26
N SER A 459 14.15 -26.68 -16.04
CA SER A 459 14.96 -25.62 -15.43
C SER A 459 16.21 -25.37 -16.29
N SER A 460 16.92 -26.39 -16.79
CA SER A 460 18.02 -26.18 -17.76
C SER A 460 17.60 -25.57 -19.10
N MET A 461 16.31 -25.59 -19.43
CA MET A 461 15.74 -24.93 -20.62
C MET A 461 15.25 -23.49 -20.33
N VAL A 462 14.96 -23.13 -19.07
CA VAL A 462 14.21 -21.91 -18.69
C VAL A 462 14.79 -21.20 -17.45
N ASP A 463 15.95 -21.61 -16.94
CA ASP A 463 16.48 -21.08 -15.68
C ASP A 463 17.05 -19.65 -15.81
N THR A 464 16.55 -18.82 -14.90
CA THR A 464 17.25 -17.77 -14.14
C THR A 464 17.54 -16.41 -14.75
N SER A 465 16.83 -15.96 -15.78
CA SER A 465 16.95 -14.54 -16.15
C SER A 465 15.72 -13.95 -16.82
N ILE A 466 15.35 -12.75 -16.36
CA ILE A 466 14.48 -11.77 -17.04
C ILE A 466 14.95 -11.52 -18.50
N VAL A 467 16.17 -11.95 -18.83
CA VAL A 467 16.84 -11.77 -20.12
C VAL A 467 17.19 -13.12 -20.73
N HIS A 468 16.73 -13.39 -21.94
CA HIS A 468 16.95 -14.69 -22.60
C HIS A 468 18.45 -15.06 -22.73
N PRO A 469 18.90 -16.30 -22.37
CA PRO A 469 20.31 -16.71 -22.36
C PRO A 469 21.03 -16.64 -23.71
N SER A 470 20.29 -16.64 -24.82
CA SER A 470 20.87 -16.48 -26.16
C SER A 470 21.24 -15.04 -26.53
N THR A 471 20.89 -14.06 -25.69
CA THR A 471 21.28 -12.65 -25.87
C THR A 471 22.64 -12.37 -25.23
N ILE A 472 23.32 -11.31 -25.66
CA ILE A 472 24.59 -10.87 -25.07
C ILE A 472 24.38 -10.54 -23.58
N LEU A 473 23.29 -9.83 -23.26
CA LEU A 473 22.93 -9.48 -21.90
C LEU A 473 22.67 -10.73 -21.03
N GLY A 474 21.96 -11.74 -21.55
CA GLY A 474 21.71 -12.99 -20.84
C GLY A 474 23.00 -13.77 -20.54
N GLN A 475 23.93 -13.85 -21.50
CA GLN A 475 25.24 -14.48 -21.30
C GLN A 475 26.08 -13.75 -20.25
N VAL A 476 26.04 -12.41 -20.25
CA VAL A 476 26.74 -11.59 -19.26
C VAL A 476 26.16 -11.80 -17.86
N VAL A 477 24.84 -11.84 -17.72
CA VAL A 477 24.16 -12.11 -16.43
C VAL A 477 24.51 -13.50 -15.91
N GLN A 478 24.45 -14.53 -16.75
CA GLN A 478 24.78 -15.91 -16.38
C GLN A 478 26.24 -16.07 -15.95
N LYS A 479 27.16 -15.38 -16.62
CA LYS A 479 28.59 -15.35 -16.26
C LYS A 479 28.83 -14.74 -14.86
N ASN A 480 27.90 -13.93 -14.36
CA ASN A 480 27.93 -13.30 -13.04
C ASN A 480 26.92 -13.95 -12.07
N ASN A 481 26.65 -15.27 -12.25
CA ASN A 481 25.88 -16.09 -11.32
C ASN A 481 24.45 -15.58 -11.08
N ASP A 482 23.83 -14.97 -12.10
CA ASP A 482 22.47 -14.44 -12.07
C ASP A 482 22.19 -13.47 -10.90
N LEU A 483 23.25 -12.82 -10.39
CA LEU A 483 23.23 -11.96 -9.22
C LEU A 483 22.62 -12.64 -7.97
N HIS A 484 22.78 -13.95 -7.82
CA HIS A 484 22.26 -14.70 -6.68
C HIS A 484 22.74 -14.15 -5.33
N GLY A 485 23.96 -13.63 -5.26
CA GLY A 485 24.52 -12.98 -4.07
C GLY A 485 23.87 -11.65 -3.70
N CYS A 486 23.06 -11.07 -4.59
CA CYS A 486 22.26 -9.87 -4.32
C CYS A 486 20.86 -10.15 -3.78
N ARG A 487 20.43 -11.42 -3.70
CA ARG A 487 19.13 -11.79 -3.13
C ARG A 487 19.16 -11.58 -1.61
N GLY A 488 18.25 -10.75 -1.10
CA GLY A 488 18.18 -10.42 0.33
C GLY A 488 19.23 -9.43 0.82
N ASP A 489 20.04 -8.83 -0.07
CA ASP A 489 21.00 -7.80 0.31
C ASP A 489 20.26 -6.46 0.53
N PRO A 490 20.30 -5.87 1.74
CA PRO A 490 19.60 -4.60 2.01
C PRO A 490 20.16 -3.43 1.18
N GLY A 491 21.41 -3.52 0.72
CA GLY A 491 22.03 -2.58 -0.19
C GLY A 491 21.43 -2.59 -1.60
N ALA A 492 20.89 -3.73 -2.04
CA ALA A 492 20.31 -3.89 -3.38
C ALA A 492 19.06 -3.03 -3.58
N LEU A 493 18.30 -2.81 -2.49
CA LEU A 493 17.06 -2.02 -2.45
C LEU A 493 17.29 -0.56 -2.03
N ARG A 494 18.53 -0.19 -1.70
CA ARG A 494 18.84 1.14 -1.20
C ARG A 494 18.76 2.15 -2.33
N ARG A 495 17.80 3.07 -2.21
CA ARG A 495 17.60 4.18 -3.16
C ARG A 495 18.82 5.09 -3.19
N CYS A 496 19.36 5.27 -4.38
CA CYS A 496 20.63 5.98 -4.60
C CYS A 496 20.54 7.00 -5.74
N PHE A 497 19.40 7.15 -6.42
CA PHE A 497 19.25 7.99 -7.62
C PHE A 497 18.05 8.93 -7.47
N LYS A 498 18.18 9.95 -6.60
CA LYS A 498 17.10 10.90 -6.29
C LYS A 498 16.97 12.00 -7.36
N ASP A 499 15.73 12.39 -7.66
CA ASP A 499 15.34 13.58 -8.43
C ASP A 499 15.71 13.61 -9.93
N ILE A 500 16.12 12.49 -10.53
CA ILE A 500 16.51 12.44 -11.96
C ILE A 500 15.29 12.54 -12.92
N GLN A 501 14.08 12.26 -12.46
CA GLN A 501 12.84 12.60 -13.17
C GLN A 501 11.82 13.20 -12.21
N ALA A 502 11.59 14.51 -12.32
CA ALA A 502 10.39 15.14 -11.82
C ALA A 502 9.18 14.59 -12.62
N GLY A 503 8.62 13.45 -12.19
CA GLY A 503 7.38 12.92 -12.75
C GLY A 503 7.21 11.40 -12.82
N ASN A 504 8.26 10.59 -12.56
CA ASN A 504 8.11 9.13 -12.60
C ASN A 504 8.49 8.49 -11.25
N PRO A 505 7.52 8.27 -10.33
CA PRO A 505 7.77 7.78 -8.97
C PRO A 505 8.29 6.32 -8.90
N PHE A 506 8.45 5.63 -10.04
CA PHE A 506 8.66 4.18 -10.08
C PHE A 506 10.11 3.71 -10.26
N TRP A 507 11.07 4.61 -10.52
CA TRP A 507 12.41 4.24 -11.01
C TRP A 507 13.55 4.17 -10.00
N ASP A 508 13.52 4.88 -8.87
CA ASP A 508 14.61 4.76 -7.87
C ASP A 508 14.27 3.65 -6.86
N ARG A 509 14.58 2.40 -7.24
CA ARG A 509 14.38 1.22 -6.36
C ARG A 509 15.70 0.60 -5.90
N GLY A 510 16.82 1.28 -6.13
CA GLY A 510 18.17 0.82 -5.83
C GLY A 510 18.90 0.21 -7.04
N PRO A 511 20.23 0.12 -6.99
CA PRO A 511 21.07 -0.18 -8.15
C PRO A 511 20.78 -1.53 -8.82
N VAL A 512 20.55 -2.58 -8.02
CA VAL A 512 20.31 -3.94 -8.52
C VAL A 512 18.91 -4.04 -9.15
N LEU A 513 17.90 -3.46 -8.48
CA LEU A 513 16.54 -3.50 -9.00
C LEU A 513 16.39 -2.62 -10.26
N ASN A 514 17.05 -1.45 -10.28
CA ASN A 514 17.11 -0.60 -11.46
C ASN A 514 17.80 -1.30 -12.64
N PHE A 515 18.85 -2.08 -12.39
CA PHE A 515 19.47 -2.91 -13.42
C PHE A 515 18.44 -3.86 -14.05
N TRP A 516 17.69 -4.61 -13.25
CA TRP A 516 16.68 -5.56 -13.73
C TRP A 516 15.51 -4.89 -14.46
N VAL A 517 15.05 -3.73 -14.00
CA VAL A 517 14.02 -2.94 -14.69
C VAL A 517 14.53 -2.49 -16.07
N GLY A 518 15.75 -1.96 -16.15
CA GLY A 518 16.32 -1.57 -17.43
C GLY A 518 16.66 -2.76 -18.32
N ALA A 519 17.02 -3.93 -17.77
CA ALA A 519 17.23 -5.17 -18.51
C ALA A 519 15.93 -5.65 -19.20
N SER A 520 14.80 -5.54 -18.48
CA SER A 520 13.48 -5.82 -19.02
C SER A 520 13.14 -4.89 -20.19
N GLN A 521 13.40 -3.59 -20.06
CA GLN A 521 13.18 -2.60 -21.12
C GLN A 521 14.07 -2.84 -22.35
N ALA A 522 15.36 -3.07 -22.10
CA ALA A 522 16.35 -3.38 -23.13
C ALA A 522 15.87 -4.53 -24.01
N PHE A 523 15.34 -5.57 -23.39
CA PHE A 523 14.85 -6.77 -24.05
C PHE A 523 13.60 -6.50 -24.90
N VAL A 524 12.62 -5.77 -24.35
CA VAL A 524 11.40 -5.37 -25.10
C VAL A 524 11.77 -4.53 -26.33
N ARG A 525 12.72 -3.61 -26.19
CA ARG A 525 13.24 -2.82 -27.32
C ARG A 525 14.01 -3.65 -28.34
N GLY A 526 14.78 -4.64 -27.88
CA GLY A 526 15.46 -5.62 -28.72
C GLY A 526 14.48 -6.33 -29.65
N MET A 527 13.34 -6.80 -29.12
CA MET A 527 12.27 -7.40 -29.92
C MET A 527 11.59 -6.41 -30.87
N ALA A 528 11.30 -5.19 -30.41
CA ALA A 528 10.73 -4.14 -31.23
C ALA A 528 11.62 -3.84 -32.45
N SER A 529 12.95 -3.80 -32.25
CA SER A 529 13.92 -3.65 -33.33
C SER A 529 13.87 -4.80 -34.36
N GLN A 530 13.48 -6.00 -33.94
CA GLN A 530 13.33 -7.19 -34.78
C GLN A 530 11.92 -7.38 -35.34
N LYS A 531 10.96 -6.51 -34.98
CA LYS A 531 9.54 -6.66 -35.30
C LYS A 531 8.96 -8.00 -34.83
N GLN A 532 9.52 -8.56 -33.75
CA GLN A 532 9.07 -9.81 -33.18
C GLN A 532 7.84 -9.57 -32.30
N ALA A 533 6.76 -10.31 -32.53
CA ALA A 533 5.43 -9.92 -32.09
C ALA A 533 4.88 -10.76 -30.93
N SER A 534 5.69 -11.53 -30.19
CA SER A 534 5.19 -12.58 -29.31
C SER A 534 5.85 -12.57 -27.92
N VAL A 535 5.02 -12.53 -26.88
CA VAL A 535 5.37 -12.53 -25.45
C VAL A 535 4.63 -13.67 -24.76
N VAL A 536 5.33 -14.63 -24.16
CA VAL A 536 4.70 -15.73 -23.41
C VAL A 536 4.93 -15.50 -21.92
N ALA A 537 3.84 -15.34 -21.18
CA ALA A 537 3.81 -15.24 -19.74
C ALA A 537 3.19 -16.50 -19.14
N VAL A 538 3.93 -17.19 -18.29
CA VAL A 538 3.48 -18.37 -17.55
C VAL A 538 3.17 -17.94 -16.13
N VAL A 539 1.93 -18.13 -15.70
CA VAL A 539 1.44 -17.64 -14.41
C VAL A 539 0.99 -18.83 -13.56
N ASN A 540 1.51 -18.91 -12.33
CA ASN A 540 0.91 -19.74 -11.28
C ASN A 540 1.26 -19.21 -9.87
N LYS A 541 0.28 -18.55 -9.24
CA LYS A 541 -0.03 -18.43 -7.79
C LYS A 541 -1.28 -17.52 -7.68
N GLU A 542 -2.37 -17.89 -7.01
CA GLU A 542 -2.53 -18.41 -5.63
C GLU A 542 -3.66 -19.46 -5.48
N LEU A 543 -3.70 -20.16 -4.34
CA LEU A 543 -4.88 -20.50 -3.48
C LEU A 543 -4.45 -21.60 -2.49
N ASP A 544 -3.36 -21.41 -1.75
CA ASP A 544 -3.19 -22.04 -0.45
C ASP A 544 -3.32 -20.91 0.58
N PRO A 545 -4.29 -20.93 1.51
CA PRO A 545 -4.43 -19.91 2.53
C PRO A 545 -3.25 -19.84 3.51
N ASN A 546 -2.22 -20.69 3.35
CA ASN A 546 -1.02 -20.71 4.18
C ASN A 546 0.27 -20.20 3.48
N GLU A 547 0.21 -19.78 2.21
CA GLU A 547 1.37 -19.13 1.54
C GLU A 547 1.28 -17.60 1.66
N GLU A 548 2.41 -16.95 1.96
CA GLU A 548 2.48 -15.50 2.23
C GLU A 548 2.63 -14.61 0.99
N TRP A 549 2.81 -15.15 -0.22
CA TRP A 549 3.12 -14.36 -1.43
C TRP A 549 2.05 -14.40 -2.51
N SER A 550 1.61 -13.22 -2.94
CA SER A 550 0.55 -13.02 -3.92
C SER A 550 1.04 -12.74 -5.34
N LEU A 551 0.16 -12.91 -6.34
CA LEU A 551 0.44 -12.47 -7.72
C LEU A 551 0.87 -11.00 -7.76
N LYS A 552 0.31 -10.15 -6.88
CA LYS A 552 0.62 -8.71 -6.79
C LYS A 552 2.06 -8.44 -6.36
N GLU A 553 2.69 -9.38 -5.69
CA GLU A 553 4.07 -9.32 -5.21
C GLU A 553 5.05 -9.99 -6.19
N SER A 554 4.56 -10.59 -7.28
CA SER A 554 5.42 -11.19 -8.30
C SER A 554 6.23 -10.13 -9.07
N VAL A 555 7.38 -10.56 -9.58
CA VAL A 555 8.26 -9.74 -10.45
C VAL A 555 7.52 -9.34 -11.74
N PHE A 556 6.73 -10.26 -12.29
CA PHE A 556 5.88 -9.98 -13.45
C PHE A 556 4.92 -8.82 -13.17
N TRP A 557 4.22 -8.84 -12.03
CA TRP A 557 3.22 -7.84 -11.67
C TRP A 557 3.82 -6.47 -11.32
N SER A 558 4.91 -6.46 -10.56
CA SER A 558 5.50 -5.24 -9.99
C SER A 558 6.52 -4.54 -10.91
N ALA A 559 7.03 -5.23 -11.94
CA ALA A 559 8.08 -4.72 -12.82
C ALA A 559 7.84 -4.98 -14.32
N GLU A 560 7.67 -6.25 -14.74
CA GLU A 560 7.65 -6.59 -16.18
C GLU A 560 6.40 -6.08 -16.88
N LEU A 561 5.22 -6.21 -16.26
CA LEU A 561 3.96 -5.78 -16.84
C LEU A 561 3.90 -4.25 -16.99
N GLN A 562 4.47 -3.51 -16.03
CA GLN A 562 4.60 -2.06 -16.12
C GLN A 562 5.58 -1.63 -17.21
N THR A 563 6.69 -2.35 -17.32
CA THR A 563 7.70 -2.14 -18.37
C THR A 563 7.12 -2.38 -19.77
N LEU A 564 6.37 -3.47 -19.95
CA LEU A 564 5.66 -3.76 -21.20
C LEU A 564 4.67 -2.63 -21.54
N GLY A 565 3.89 -2.16 -20.57
CA GLY A 565 2.96 -1.05 -20.74
C GLY A 565 3.63 0.25 -21.23
N ALA A 566 4.77 0.61 -20.63
CA ALA A 566 5.54 1.81 -20.98
C ALA A 566 6.22 1.72 -22.35
N GLU A 567 6.76 0.55 -22.72
CA GLU A 567 7.42 0.37 -24.02
C GLU A 567 6.40 0.32 -25.18
N ILE A 568 5.20 -0.23 -24.94
CA ILE A 568 4.08 -0.19 -25.90
C ILE A 568 3.61 1.26 -26.13
N SER A 569 3.56 2.10 -25.10
CA SER A 569 3.10 3.49 -25.24
C SER A 569 4.10 4.36 -26.02
N THR A 570 5.40 4.11 -25.82
CA THR A 570 6.51 4.89 -26.39
C THR A 570 6.89 4.47 -27.82
N THR A 571 6.73 3.19 -28.18
CA THR A 571 7.05 2.66 -29.51
C THR A 571 5.90 2.88 -30.52
N ARG A 572 6.21 3.06 -31.81
CA ARG A 572 5.16 3.17 -32.85
C ARG A 572 4.46 1.83 -33.05
N VAL A 573 3.13 1.81 -32.99
CA VAL A 573 2.24 0.64 -33.19
C VAL A 573 2.44 -0.05 -34.56
N SER A 574 3.04 0.64 -35.54
CA SER A 574 3.37 0.09 -36.86
C SER A 574 4.56 -0.87 -36.86
N ASP A 575 5.48 -0.75 -35.89
CA ASP A 575 6.77 -1.46 -35.90
C ASP A 575 6.87 -2.56 -34.83
N PHE A 576 6.08 -2.46 -33.75
CA PHE A 576 6.03 -3.45 -32.68
C PHE A 576 4.59 -3.67 -32.23
N ARG A 577 4.09 -4.91 -32.39
CA ARG A 577 2.71 -5.32 -32.05
C ARG A 577 2.75 -6.60 -31.20
N PRO A 578 3.09 -6.51 -29.90
CA PRO A 578 3.23 -7.68 -29.06
C PRO A 578 1.89 -8.40 -28.90
N GLN A 579 1.95 -9.73 -28.91
CA GLN A 579 0.89 -10.66 -28.59
C GLN A 579 1.27 -11.29 -27.26
N ILE A 580 0.49 -11.04 -26.22
CA ILE A 580 0.74 -11.61 -24.89
C ILE A 580 -0.08 -12.90 -24.77
N LEU A 581 0.61 -14.00 -24.48
CA LEU A 581 0.01 -15.30 -24.17
C LEU A 581 0.13 -15.54 -22.67
N LEU A 582 -0.99 -15.79 -22.00
CA LEU A 582 -1.05 -16.18 -20.59
C LEU A 582 -1.26 -17.69 -20.52
N VAL A 583 -0.32 -18.41 -19.92
CA VAL A 583 -0.45 -19.84 -19.61
C VAL A 583 -0.74 -19.96 -18.12
N ASP A 584 -1.97 -20.36 -17.78
CA ASP A 584 -2.41 -20.56 -16.39
C ASP A 584 -2.57 -22.05 -16.09
N MET A 585 -1.77 -22.52 -15.14
CA MET A 585 -1.72 -23.92 -14.73
C MET A 585 -2.87 -24.35 -13.78
N ARG A 586 -3.76 -23.43 -13.37
CA ARG A 586 -4.93 -23.71 -12.51
C ARG A 586 -6.29 -23.60 -13.20
N GLY A 587 -6.34 -23.08 -14.42
CA GLY A 587 -7.61 -22.88 -15.13
C GLY A 587 -8.39 -21.64 -14.71
N THR A 588 -7.72 -20.62 -14.15
CA THR A 588 -8.28 -19.33 -13.72
C THR A 588 -7.97 -18.20 -14.71
N CYS A 589 -7.58 -18.51 -15.95
CA CYS A 589 -7.01 -17.51 -16.86
C CYS A 589 -8.01 -16.39 -17.20
N THR A 590 -9.30 -16.66 -17.17
CA THR A 590 -10.34 -15.66 -17.46
C THR A 590 -10.35 -14.48 -16.48
N GLU A 591 -10.30 -14.75 -15.18
CA GLU A 591 -10.24 -13.72 -14.13
C GLU A 591 -8.88 -13.00 -14.14
N LEU A 592 -7.81 -13.76 -14.34
CA LEU A 592 -6.45 -13.24 -14.44
C LEU A 592 -6.28 -12.29 -15.63
N ALA A 593 -6.77 -12.68 -16.81
CA ALA A 593 -6.68 -11.88 -18.03
C ALA A 593 -7.44 -10.56 -17.89
N GLU A 594 -8.61 -10.56 -17.24
CA GLU A 594 -9.35 -9.33 -16.97
C GLU A 594 -8.55 -8.39 -16.06
N THR A 595 -7.90 -8.93 -15.03
CA THR A 595 -7.10 -8.16 -14.06
C THR A 595 -5.83 -7.59 -14.71
N VAL A 596 -5.13 -8.37 -15.52
CA VAL A 596 -3.95 -7.94 -16.29
C VAL A 596 -4.33 -6.87 -17.32
N THR A 597 -5.46 -7.05 -18.02
CA THR A 597 -6.00 -6.07 -18.98
C THR A 597 -6.25 -4.72 -18.30
N LYS A 598 -6.99 -4.72 -17.19
CA LYS A 598 -7.30 -3.49 -16.43
C LYS A 598 -6.04 -2.76 -15.97
N MET A 599 -4.97 -3.47 -15.64
CA MET A 599 -3.72 -2.85 -15.20
C MET A 599 -2.98 -2.18 -16.37
N LEU A 600 -2.84 -2.87 -17.50
CA LEU A 600 -2.24 -2.31 -18.72
C LEU A 600 -3.01 -1.09 -19.26
N GLU A 601 -4.32 -1.05 -19.05
CA GLU A 601 -5.20 0.08 -19.42
C GLU A 601 -5.13 1.25 -18.43
N LYS A 602 -4.86 1.00 -17.14
CA LYS A 602 -4.83 2.01 -16.06
C LYS A 602 -3.52 2.80 -15.94
N GLN A 603 -2.48 2.46 -16.70
CA GLN A 603 -1.23 3.22 -16.64
C GLN A 603 -1.47 4.65 -17.18
N ASP A 604 -1.40 5.65 -16.29
CA ASP A 604 -1.65 7.09 -16.52
C ASP A 604 -0.64 7.72 -17.50
N ASP A 605 -0.68 7.34 -18.78
CA ASP A 605 0.03 8.00 -19.87
C ASP A 605 -0.98 8.68 -20.81
N PRO A 606 -0.87 10.00 -21.09
CA PRO A 606 -1.77 10.76 -21.96
C PRO A 606 -1.95 10.24 -23.40
N ARG A 607 -1.21 9.19 -23.80
CA ARG A 607 -1.23 8.60 -25.13
C ARG A 607 -1.77 7.16 -25.09
N ALA A 608 -2.98 6.96 -24.56
CA ALA A 608 -3.67 5.67 -24.38
C ALA A 608 -3.75 4.76 -25.64
N ARG A 609 -2.60 4.22 -26.06
CA ARG A 609 -2.39 3.29 -27.18
C ARG A 609 -2.51 1.83 -26.72
N ASN A 610 -2.32 1.58 -25.42
CA ASN A 610 -2.44 0.25 -24.81
C ASN A 610 -3.85 -0.31 -25.00
N ALA A 611 -4.89 0.50 -24.76
CA ALA A 611 -6.29 0.12 -24.97
C ALA A 611 -6.61 -0.18 -26.45
N LEU A 612 -6.00 0.54 -27.40
CA LEU A 612 -6.17 0.29 -28.83
C LEU A 612 -5.48 -1.03 -29.24
N LEU A 613 -4.26 -1.27 -28.75
CA LEU A 613 -3.51 -2.48 -29.03
C LEU A 613 -4.20 -3.73 -28.47
N LEU A 614 -4.68 -3.67 -27.22
CA LEU A 614 -5.40 -4.77 -26.56
C LEU A 614 -6.78 -5.04 -27.20
N ARG A 615 -7.43 -4.01 -27.78
CA ARG A 615 -8.65 -4.20 -28.60
C ARG A 615 -8.37 -4.89 -29.93
N GLU A 616 -7.24 -4.59 -30.58
CA GLU A 616 -6.84 -5.23 -31.85
C GLU A 616 -6.28 -6.65 -31.63
N LYS A 617 -5.55 -6.87 -30.54
CA LYS A 617 -4.93 -8.14 -30.15
C LYS A 617 -5.17 -8.40 -28.65
N PRO A 618 -6.26 -9.10 -28.29
CA PRO A 618 -6.53 -9.43 -26.91
C PRO A 618 -5.48 -10.42 -26.38
N LEU A 619 -5.32 -10.45 -25.05
CA LEU A 619 -4.57 -11.49 -24.34
C LEU A 619 -5.09 -12.87 -24.75
N ILE A 620 -4.18 -13.78 -25.10
CA ILE A 620 -4.53 -15.17 -25.41
C ILE A 620 -4.35 -15.99 -24.15
N CYS A 621 -5.43 -16.60 -23.69
CA CYS A 621 -5.41 -17.49 -22.54
C CYS A 621 -5.22 -18.95 -22.94
N ILE A 622 -4.37 -19.64 -22.18
CA ILE A 622 -4.19 -21.09 -22.23
C ILE A 622 -4.44 -21.61 -20.82
N ASP A 623 -5.64 -22.15 -20.59
CA ASP A 623 -6.03 -22.79 -19.33
C ASP A 623 -5.59 -24.26 -19.32
N CYS A 624 -4.84 -24.63 -18.28
CA CYS A 624 -4.40 -25.99 -18.03
C CYS A 624 -5.16 -26.59 -16.84
N VAL A 625 -6.39 -27.03 -17.08
CA VAL A 625 -7.30 -27.53 -16.04
C VAL A 625 -6.73 -28.79 -15.35
N LYS A 626 -6.78 -28.83 -14.02
CA LYS A 626 -6.45 -30.01 -13.16
C LYS A 626 -5.02 -30.57 -13.32
N GLY A 627 -4.04 -29.74 -13.67
CA GLY A 627 -2.64 -30.21 -13.79
C GLY A 627 -2.43 -31.23 -14.91
N GLN A 628 -3.29 -31.25 -15.93
CA GLN A 628 -3.20 -32.17 -17.08
C GLN A 628 -2.24 -31.70 -18.19
N CYS A 629 -1.69 -30.49 -18.08
CA CYS A 629 -0.63 -30.02 -18.96
C CYS A 629 0.72 -30.33 -18.31
N ASP A 630 1.47 -31.26 -18.90
CA ASP A 630 2.91 -31.34 -18.64
C ASP A 630 3.60 -30.20 -19.41
N LEU A 631 4.54 -29.52 -18.75
CA LEU A 631 5.30 -28.41 -19.32
C LEU A 631 6.41 -28.96 -20.26
N ASP A 632 5.98 -29.65 -21.31
CA ASP A 632 6.81 -30.48 -22.18
C ASP A 632 6.89 -29.94 -23.63
N GLN A 633 7.46 -30.74 -24.54
CA GLN A 633 7.54 -30.40 -25.95
C GLN A 633 6.16 -30.17 -26.61
N ALA A 634 5.07 -30.74 -26.09
CA ALA A 634 3.73 -30.58 -26.64
C ALA A 634 3.15 -29.20 -26.30
N LEU A 635 3.32 -28.71 -25.06
CA LEU A 635 2.96 -27.33 -24.71
C LEU A 635 3.82 -26.33 -25.49
N ALA A 636 5.13 -26.57 -25.61
CA ALA A 636 6.02 -25.72 -26.42
C ALA A 636 5.63 -25.72 -27.91
N ALA A 637 5.23 -26.87 -28.47
CA ALA A 637 4.74 -26.96 -29.84
C ALA A 637 3.38 -26.26 -30.01
N ARG A 638 2.50 -26.33 -29.00
CA ARG A 638 1.21 -25.64 -28.98
C ARG A 638 1.38 -24.12 -28.94
N VAL A 639 2.27 -23.62 -28.09
CA VAL A 639 2.66 -22.20 -28.06
C VAL A 639 3.19 -21.79 -29.44
N ARG A 640 4.10 -22.55 -30.05
CA ARG A 640 4.60 -22.26 -31.41
C ARG A 640 3.51 -22.27 -32.48
N SER A 641 2.52 -23.17 -32.42
CA SER A 641 1.39 -23.19 -33.35
C SER A 641 0.48 -21.96 -33.19
N CYS A 642 0.17 -21.55 -31.95
CA CYS A 642 -0.59 -20.32 -31.69
C CYS A 642 0.13 -19.06 -32.20
N LEU A 643 1.46 -19.09 -32.31
CA LEU A 643 2.27 -18.00 -32.87
C LEU A 643 2.36 -18.02 -34.41
N GLN A 644 2.12 -19.18 -35.04
CA GLN A 644 2.16 -19.35 -36.50
C GLN A 644 0.80 -19.07 -37.15
N ASP A 645 -0.29 -19.48 -36.51
CA ASP A 645 -1.65 -19.28 -36.99
C ASP A 645 -2.18 -17.93 -36.50
N GLY A 646 -1.88 -16.86 -37.25
CA GLY A 646 -2.47 -15.56 -37.01
C GLY A 646 -3.99 -15.63 -37.04
N TRP A 647 -4.62 -15.67 -35.85
CA TRP A 647 -6.07 -15.69 -35.62
C TRP A 647 -6.84 -16.87 -36.28
N VAL A 648 -7.28 -17.83 -35.46
CA VAL A 648 -8.42 -18.68 -35.82
C VAL A 648 -9.39 -18.79 -34.64
N SER A 649 -10.67 -18.60 -34.96
CA SER A 649 -11.91 -18.63 -34.17
C SER A 649 -12.20 -19.93 -33.37
N SER A 650 -11.19 -20.76 -33.10
CA SER A 650 -11.33 -22.11 -32.58
C SER A 650 -11.08 -22.25 -31.07
N LEU A 651 -10.70 -21.19 -30.37
CA LEU A 651 -10.40 -21.25 -28.93
C LEU A 651 -11.64 -21.42 -28.03
N ARG A 652 -12.86 -21.32 -28.57
CA ARG A 652 -14.10 -21.55 -27.80
C ARG A 652 -14.51 -23.01 -27.63
N ASN A 653 -13.97 -23.94 -28.42
CA ASN A 653 -14.57 -25.27 -28.57
C ASN A 653 -13.74 -26.46 -28.09
N TRP A 654 -12.58 -26.27 -27.48
CA TRP A 654 -11.74 -27.40 -27.02
C TRP A 654 -11.70 -27.46 -25.50
N LEU A 655 -12.79 -27.99 -24.93
CA LEU A 655 -12.97 -28.29 -23.51
C LEU A 655 -12.85 -29.80 -23.20
N ASP A 656 -12.36 -30.61 -24.14
CA ASP A 656 -12.28 -32.07 -23.96
C ASP A 656 -10.84 -32.55 -23.69
N PRO A 657 -10.48 -32.86 -22.42
CA PRO A 657 -9.15 -33.39 -22.06
C PRO A 657 -8.88 -34.80 -22.62
N SER A 658 -9.86 -35.44 -23.28
CA SER A 658 -9.69 -36.76 -23.90
C SER A 658 -8.99 -36.73 -25.27
N GLU A 659 -8.84 -35.56 -25.90
CA GLU A 659 -8.22 -35.41 -27.23
C GLU A 659 -6.72 -35.05 -27.19
N CYS A 660 -6.10 -34.94 -26.01
CA CYS A 660 -4.63 -34.88 -25.91
C CYS A 660 -4.04 -36.22 -26.41
N PRO A 661 -3.31 -36.25 -27.55
CA PRO A 661 -2.79 -37.50 -28.08
C PRO A 661 -1.69 -38.04 -27.16
N ARG A 662 -1.94 -39.18 -26.51
CA ARG A 662 -0.94 -39.93 -25.75
C ARG A 662 0.10 -40.51 -26.71
N PHE A 663 1.30 -39.95 -26.75
CA PHE A 663 2.43 -40.58 -27.43
C PHE A 663 3.35 -41.26 -26.41
N PRO A 664 3.49 -42.61 -26.44
CA PRO A 664 4.45 -43.31 -25.60
C PRO A 664 5.84 -43.17 -26.22
N TYR A 665 6.75 -42.45 -25.56
CA TYR A 665 8.18 -42.48 -25.89
C TYR A 665 8.95 -43.24 -24.82
N SER A 666 9.74 -44.23 -25.26
CA SER A 666 10.63 -45.02 -24.43
C SER A 666 12.03 -44.40 -24.39
N LEU A 667 12.49 -44.02 -23.20
CA LEU A 667 13.84 -43.50 -22.98
C LEU A 667 14.88 -44.64 -23.00
N GLY A 668 15.77 -44.59 -23.98
CA GLY A 668 16.81 -45.60 -24.23
C GLY A 668 17.96 -45.59 -23.22
N LYS A 669 17.97 -46.60 -22.35
CA LYS A 669 19.07 -47.51 -21.93
C LYS A 669 20.58 -47.16 -22.00
N ARG A 670 21.06 -45.92 -22.11
CA ARG A 670 22.51 -45.62 -22.19
C ARG A 670 23.17 -44.87 -21.04
N GLU A 671 22.44 -44.35 -20.05
CA GLU A 671 23.05 -43.55 -18.96
C GLU A 671 23.25 -44.30 -17.62
N TRP A 672 22.77 -45.54 -17.52
CA TRP A 672 22.83 -46.32 -16.27
C TRP A 672 24.21 -46.92 -15.94
N GLN A 673 25.17 -46.90 -16.87
CA GLN A 673 26.52 -47.45 -16.62
C GLN A 673 27.42 -46.50 -15.80
N HIS A 674 27.08 -45.20 -15.73
CA HIS A 674 27.93 -44.23 -15.05
C HIS A 674 27.71 -44.17 -13.53
N TYR A 675 26.51 -44.56 -13.06
CA TYR A 675 26.12 -44.50 -11.65
C TYR A 675 26.38 -45.80 -10.87
N ALA A 676 26.59 -46.93 -11.56
CA ALA A 676 26.98 -48.20 -10.92
C ALA A 676 28.43 -48.21 -10.37
N GLN A 677 29.25 -47.19 -10.66
CA GLN A 677 30.66 -47.14 -10.25
C GLN A 677 30.92 -46.51 -8.87
N ARG A 678 29.92 -45.94 -8.20
CA ARG A 678 30.09 -45.30 -6.87
C ARG A 678 29.29 -46.01 -5.78
N GLY A 679 29.41 -47.34 -5.75
CA GLY A 679 28.67 -48.24 -4.88
C GLY A 679 28.71 -47.86 -3.40
N GLN A 680 27.59 -47.36 -2.91
CA GLN A 680 27.15 -47.38 -1.50
C GLN A 680 25.61 -47.35 -1.52
N TRP A 681 24.99 -48.52 -1.52
CA TRP A 681 23.57 -48.71 -1.16
C TRP A 681 23.55 -49.59 0.09
N SER A 682 22.81 -49.17 1.12
CA SER A 682 22.42 -49.99 2.26
C SER A 682 20.98 -50.48 2.05
N ASP A 683 20.74 -51.75 2.38
CA ASP A 683 19.58 -52.59 2.02
C ASP A 683 18.20 -52.20 2.61
N ASP A 684 18.03 -50.98 3.13
CA ASP A 684 16.77 -50.58 3.78
C ASP A 684 15.73 -49.94 2.82
N ALA A 685 16.09 -49.66 1.57
CA ALA A 685 15.21 -48.99 0.60
C ALA A 685 14.25 -49.93 -0.17
N GLU A 686 14.32 -51.26 0.03
CA GLU A 686 13.58 -52.22 -0.79
C GLU A 686 12.22 -52.66 -0.21
N ARG A 687 11.76 -52.08 0.91
CA ARG A 687 10.49 -52.49 1.56
C ARG A 687 9.28 -51.57 1.39
N ASP A 688 9.45 -50.33 0.94
CA ASP A 688 8.34 -49.35 0.94
C ASP A 688 7.68 -49.10 -0.44
N LEU A 689 7.97 -49.90 -1.47
CA LEU A 689 7.30 -49.80 -2.80
C LEU A 689 6.30 -50.92 -3.09
N SER A 690 5.53 -51.31 -2.09
CA SER A 690 4.27 -52.02 -2.32
C SER A 690 3.19 -51.48 -1.39
N PHE A 691 2.61 -50.32 -1.72
CA PHE A 691 1.18 -50.03 -1.60
C PHE A 691 0.89 -48.63 -2.18
N HIS A 692 0.04 -48.64 -3.23
CA HIS A 692 -0.57 -47.53 -3.98
C HIS A 692 0.24 -46.87 -5.09
#